data_AF-A0A1T4KWT7-F1
#
_entry.id   AF-A0A1T4KWT7-F1
#
_cell.length_a   1.000
_cell.length_b   1.000
_cell.length_c   1.000
_cell.angle_alpha   90.00
_cell.angle_beta   90.00
_cell.angle_gamma   90.00
#
_symmetry.space_group_name_H-M   'P 1'
#
loop_
_entity.id
_entity.type
_entity.pdbx_description
1 polymer ?
#
loop_
_entity_poly.entity_id
_entity_poly.type
_entity_poly.pdbx_seq_one_letter_code
_entity_poly.pdbx_strand_id
1 'polypeptide(L)'
;MIYYLIYNLLLTGAFIVFLPILLYKMFIKGRYREDFKERLGYLPDRLDYLQDESVIWVHASSVGETMAASSLVSELRAKYPDHKILFSNMTDTGQQTARKSIKEADEFIYLPLDFPWTVRRSLKKVNPELVIVIETELWPNFIKYAKEYGSKVIVASGRISEQSLKSYKYLGPLLKRMLQQVDRFSMQSKQDRENILRLGAKEEKVINNGNIKFDKEYAGDTSEIKNSLYQEYKLESEEPVLVLGSTHDDEEKRLIPVYKELKKQFPDLIMILAPRYIERTDEIEDLYQEAGIDVVRRTELKDRDSRAESVILLDTIGELAQIYSIADLVFIGGSLIKRGGHNILEPAAHGKLVFFGPHMFNFKDSTKLALEYGAGIQVADEEELTDKLSYFLQNQDELTQRDNQALEMIEANKGAVSKNLELTDELLETRRQELRKKILIVRLSAIGDVIHALPVARAMRKSYPNSEISWIVEEKAKDLVMDNPNLDRIILLPKAEWKNNFKENKWEALKEAKSFFDDLNEYDFDITLDVHGLFKSGLTTYLSGASQRIGPKNGREGSTIFYNQKVELPKEEIHQIDRNLYLAQGIGAESEEVGFDISISKENEKRIDELFTELSINVDKILIAINPFTSWTSKNWLPERFAHLADKLITELDCEVIMTGGPGDRDGVDDIINLMEEDAGIYNLAGKTNLKELAELYNRVQLFIGGDTGPMHLAVAMSTQVIALMGPTTPTTHGPYGKQHKVIQPDIDCKECWDRVCKQEHICMDKITVDEVFKETKKILN
;
A
#
# COMPACT_ATOMS: atom_id res chain seq x y z
N MET A 1 20.92 -1.28 23.26
CA MET A 1 21.51 0.06 23.16
C MET A 1 23.04 0.02 23.03
N ILE A 2 23.79 -0.50 24.03
CA ILE A 2 25.27 -0.44 24.04
C ILE A 2 25.97 -1.06 22.82
N TYR A 3 25.52 -2.22 22.31
CA TYR A 3 26.16 -2.87 21.16
C TYR A 3 26.00 -2.09 19.84
N TYR A 4 24.84 -1.46 19.63
CA TYR A 4 24.62 -0.58 18.47
C TYR A 4 25.49 0.68 18.56
N LEU A 5 25.72 1.21 19.77
CA LEU A 5 26.63 2.33 19.97
C LEU A 5 28.07 1.95 19.59
N ILE A 6 28.56 0.80 20.05
CA ILE A 6 29.90 0.29 19.71
C ILE A 6 30.04 0.09 18.20
N TYR A 7 29.05 -0.57 17.57
CA TYR A 7 29.01 -0.74 16.12
C TYR A 7 29.09 0.60 15.37
N ASN A 8 28.29 1.58 15.78
CA ASN A 8 28.29 2.91 15.15
C ASN A 8 29.61 3.66 15.34
N LEU A 9 30.26 3.53 16.51
CA LEU A 9 31.58 4.13 16.75
C LEU A 9 32.65 3.48 15.86
N LEU A 10 32.65 2.16 15.73
CA LEU A 10 33.57 1.43 14.85
C LEU A 10 33.33 1.78 13.38
N LEU A 11 32.07 1.81 12.95
CA LEU A 11 31.68 2.19 11.58
C LEU A 11 32.11 3.62 11.26
N THR A 12 31.91 4.56 12.21
CA THR A 12 32.35 5.96 12.06
C THR A 12 33.87 6.05 11.99
N GLY A 13 34.59 5.35 12.87
CA GLY A 13 36.05 5.30 12.85
C GLY A 13 36.60 4.75 11.54
N ALA A 14 36.05 3.64 11.05
CA ALA A 14 36.41 3.06 9.76
C ALA A 14 36.13 4.04 8.61
N PHE A 15 34.97 4.68 8.60
CA PHE A 15 34.63 5.67 7.58
C PHE A 15 35.60 6.84 7.55
N ILE A 16 35.99 7.40 8.70
CA ILE A 16 36.99 8.48 8.78
C ILE A 16 38.34 8.03 8.20
N VAL A 17 38.77 6.81 8.49
CA VAL A 17 40.03 6.24 7.97
C VAL A 17 39.97 6.03 6.45
N PHE A 18 38.84 5.57 5.91
CA PHE A 18 38.67 5.33 4.47
C PHE A 18 38.25 6.56 3.67
N LEU A 19 37.80 7.64 4.34
CA LEU A 19 37.31 8.85 3.69
C LEU A 19 38.34 9.47 2.72
N PRO A 20 39.64 9.62 3.05
CA PRO A 20 40.62 10.15 2.10
C PRO A 20 40.74 9.31 0.83
N ILE A 21 40.62 7.99 0.93
CA ILE A 21 40.67 7.07 -0.22
C ILE A 21 39.40 7.20 -1.06
N LEU A 22 38.23 7.32 -0.41
CA LEU A 22 36.95 7.57 -1.09
C LEU A 22 36.98 8.91 -1.83
N LEU A 23 37.44 9.98 -1.19
CA LEU A 23 37.58 11.31 -1.81
C LEU A 23 38.58 11.28 -2.97
N TYR A 24 39.71 10.58 -2.82
CA TYR A 24 40.68 10.38 -3.90
C TYR A 24 40.03 9.69 -5.12
N LYS A 25 39.32 8.58 -4.91
CA LYS A 25 38.59 7.88 -5.98
C LYS A 25 37.51 8.77 -6.60
N MET A 26 36.84 9.60 -5.81
CA MET A 26 35.77 10.50 -6.23
C MET A 26 36.25 11.67 -7.09
N PHE A 27 37.28 12.39 -6.64
CA PHE A 27 37.75 13.60 -7.34
C PHE A 27 38.68 13.29 -8.52
N ILE A 28 39.43 12.19 -8.47
CA ILE A 28 40.46 11.90 -9.50
C ILE A 28 39.97 10.86 -10.51
N LYS A 29 39.21 9.85 -10.09
CA LYS A 29 38.72 8.78 -11.00
C LYS A 29 37.28 8.98 -11.46
N GLY A 30 36.58 10.01 -10.96
CA GLY A 30 35.18 10.30 -11.29
C GLY A 30 34.17 9.24 -10.82
N ARG A 31 34.61 8.14 -10.20
CA ARG A 31 33.72 7.12 -9.60
C ARG A 31 33.10 7.65 -8.31
N TYR A 32 31.89 7.23 -7.96
CA TYR A 32 31.21 7.61 -6.72
C TYR A 32 30.68 9.05 -6.66
N ARG A 33 30.58 9.82 -7.76
CA ARG A 33 30.29 11.26 -7.68
C ARG A 33 28.80 11.60 -7.59
N GLU A 34 27.95 10.90 -8.36
CA GLU A 34 26.50 11.15 -8.40
C GLU A 34 25.73 10.33 -7.35
N ASP A 35 26.23 9.12 -7.03
CA ASP A 35 25.67 8.15 -6.10
C ASP A 35 26.03 8.40 -4.63
N PHE A 36 27.08 9.18 -4.34
CA PHE A 36 27.49 9.44 -2.95
C PHE A 36 26.42 10.14 -2.14
N LYS A 37 25.61 11.03 -2.75
CA LYS A 37 24.48 11.68 -2.08
C LYS A 37 23.43 10.67 -1.66
N GLU A 38 23.04 9.76 -2.55
CA GLU A 38 22.09 8.68 -2.26
C GLU A 38 22.60 7.79 -1.13
N ARG A 39 23.89 7.43 -1.15
CA ARG A 39 24.54 6.65 -0.08
C ARG A 39 24.55 7.36 1.28
N LEU A 40 24.53 8.69 1.30
CA LEU A 40 24.35 9.49 2.53
C LEU A 40 22.87 9.73 2.88
N GLY A 41 21.95 9.02 2.22
CA GLY A 41 20.51 9.11 2.41
C GLY A 41 19.85 10.33 1.79
N TYR A 42 20.58 11.14 1.00
CA TYR A 42 19.98 12.23 0.22
C TYR A 42 19.44 11.66 -1.09
N LEU A 43 18.25 11.06 -1.01
CA LEU A 43 17.55 10.51 -2.15
C LEU A 43 16.93 11.62 -3.02
N PRO A 44 16.89 11.46 -4.36
CA PRO A 44 16.43 12.49 -5.28
C PRO A 44 14.95 12.84 -5.11
N ASP A 45 14.57 14.07 -5.43
CA ASP A 45 13.21 14.61 -5.28
C ASP A 45 12.19 13.85 -6.16
N ARG A 46 12.66 13.21 -7.24
CA ARG A 46 11.80 12.33 -8.06
C ARG A 46 11.15 11.18 -7.27
N LEU A 47 11.65 10.85 -6.08
CA LEU A 47 11.11 9.80 -5.22
C LEU A 47 10.11 10.31 -4.19
N ASP A 48 9.78 11.62 -4.15
CA ASP A 48 8.89 12.18 -3.13
C ASP A 48 7.48 11.58 -3.21
N TYR A 49 7.02 11.19 -4.40
CA TYR A 49 5.72 10.53 -4.60
C TYR A 49 5.61 9.17 -3.88
N LEU A 50 6.73 8.52 -3.54
CA LEU A 50 6.72 7.22 -2.85
C LEU A 50 6.16 7.30 -1.43
N GLN A 51 6.06 8.49 -0.82
CA GLN A 51 5.51 8.63 0.54
C GLN A 51 4.02 8.28 0.62
N ASP A 52 3.29 8.47 -0.48
CA ASP A 52 1.85 8.26 -0.58
C ASP A 52 1.49 6.91 -1.22
N GLU A 53 2.49 6.08 -1.50
CA GLU A 53 2.36 4.82 -2.24
C GLU A 53 2.71 3.60 -1.37
N SER A 54 2.15 2.43 -1.70
CA SER A 54 2.56 1.16 -1.10
C SER A 54 3.87 0.68 -1.73
N VAL A 55 4.98 0.72 -0.99
CA VAL A 55 6.32 0.40 -1.52
C VAL A 55 6.85 -0.95 -1.04
N ILE A 56 7.33 -1.77 -1.98
CA ILE A 56 8.17 -2.96 -1.72
C ILE A 56 9.60 -2.62 -2.11
N TRP A 57 10.52 -2.66 -1.13
CA TRP A 57 11.94 -2.39 -1.36
C TRP A 57 12.71 -3.70 -1.51
N VAL A 58 13.26 -3.97 -2.68
CA VAL A 58 14.15 -5.12 -2.95
C VAL A 58 15.63 -4.67 -2.97
N HIS A 59 16.49 -5.40 -2.26
CA HIS A 59 17.92 -5.13 -2.18
C HIS A 59 18.76 -6.32 -2.65
N ALA A 60 19.68 -6.05 -3.59
CA ALA A 60 20.71 -6.98 -4.06
C ALA A 60 22.07 -6.28 -4.16
N SER A 61 23.11 -6.80 -3.51
CA SER A 61 24.42 -6.14 -3.44
C SER A 61 25.20 -6.21 -4.76
N SER A 62 25.09 -7.34 -5.45
CA SER A 62 25.97 -7.77 -6.53
C SER A 62 25.22 -8.04 -7.83
N VAL A 63 25.95 -8.18 -8.93
CA VAL A 63 25.39 -8.54 -10.24
C VAL A 63 24.70 -9.92 -10.18
N GLY A 64 25.30 -10.90 -9.50
CA GLY A 64 24.73 -12.24 -9.35
C GLY A 64 23.41 -12.24 -8.58
N GLU A 65 23.34 -11.50 -7.47
CA GLU A 65 22.09 -11.33 -6.71
C GLU A 65 21.05 -10.53 -7.49
N THR A 66 21.46 -9.51 -8.26
CA THR A 66 20.55 -8.73 -9.10
C THR A 66 19.88 -9.61 -10.15
N MET A 67 20.66 -10.47 -10.82
CA MET A 67 20.12 -11.44 -11.76
C MET A 67 19.20 -12.45 -11.07
N ALA A 68 19.56 -12.91 -9.88
CA ALA A 68 18.74 -13.84 -9.10
C ALA A 68 17.41 -13.20 -8.64
N ALA A 69 17.42 -11.90 -8.31
CA ALA A 69 16.25 -11.15 -7.89
C ALA A 69 15.29 -10.82 -9.05
N SER A 70 15.74 -10.87 -10.30
CA SER A 70 14.93 -10.45 -11.46
C SER A 70 13.63 -11.25 -11.60
N SER A 71 13.67 -12.57 -11.42
CA SER A 71 12.47 -13.43 -11.44
C SER A 71 11.52 -13.08 -10.30
N LEU A 72 12.04 -12.89 -9.08
CA LEU A 72 11.22 -12.46 -7.95
C LEU A 72 10.57 -11.10 -8.19
N VAL A 73 11.28 -10.12 -8.76
CA VAL A 73 10.72 -8.79 -9.06
C VAL A 73 9.65 -8.86 -10.14
N SER A 74 9.85 -9.67 -11.18
CA SER A 74 8.84 -9.90 -12.22
C SER A 74 7.54 -10.45 -11.64
N GLU A 75 7.63 -11.48 -10.81
CA GLU A 75 6.46 -12.07 -10.15
C GLU A 75 5.82 -11.13 -9.11
N LEU A 76 6.63 -10.35 -8.38
CA LEU A 76 6.11 -9.32 -7.47
C LEU A 76 5.30 -8.28 -8.23
N ARG A 77 5.77 -7.82 -9.40
CA ARG A 77 5.02 -6.87 -10.24
C ARG A 77 3.71 -7.49 -10.74
N ALA A 78 3.75 -8.73 -11.20
CA ALA A 78 2.56 -9.43 -11.69
C ALA A 78 1.50 -9.56 -10.59
N LYS A 79 1.92 -9.86 -9.36
CA LYS A 79 1.03 -10.07 -8.21
C LYS A 79 0.56 -8.79 -7.52
N TYR A 80 1.41 -7.76 -7.48
CA TYR A 80 1.16 -6.48 -6.81
C TYR A 80 1.27 -5.32 -7.81
N PRO A 81 0.36 -5.20 -8.79
CA PRO A 81 0.44 -4.18 -9.83
C PRO A 81 0.43 -2.75 -9.26
N ASP A 82 -0.30 -2.53 -8.18
CA ASP A 82 -0.45 -1.22 -7.53
C ASP A 82 0.72 -0.85 -6.58
N HIS A 83 1.61 -1.80 -6.25
CA HIS A 83 2.75 -1.49 -5.38
C HIS A 83 3.89 -0.90 -6.20
N LYS A 84 4.58 0.09 -5.63
CA LYS A 84 5.84 0.57 -6.19
C LYS A 84 6.99 -0.33 -5.76
N ILE A 85 7.80 -0.76 -6.72
CA ILE A 85 8.97 -1.59 -6.47
C ILE A 85 10.20 -0.70 -6.54
N LEU A 86 10.82 -0.48 -5.39
CA LEU A 86 12.10 0.21 -5.26
C LEU A 86 13.22 -0.81 -5.24
N PHE A 87 14.13 -0.74 -6.21
CA PHE A 87 15.29 -1.62 -6.27
C PHE A 87 16.55 -0.90 -5.81
N SER A 88 17.38 -1.56 -5.00
CA SER A 88 18.64 -0.97 -4.53
C SER A 88 19.84 -1.89 -4.71
N ASN A 89 20.97 -1.27 -5.06
CA ASN A 89 22.25 -1.94 -5.19
C ASN A 89 23.33 -1.25 -4.36
N MET A 90 24.42 -1.97 -4.10
CA MET A 90 25.63 -1.38 -3.52
C MET A 90 26.69 -1.03 -4.56
N THR A 91 26.75 -1.73 -5.68
CA THR A 91 27.79 -1.57 -6.71
C THR A 91 27.26 -0.90 -7.97
N ASP A 92 28.10 -0.11 -8.65
CA ASP A 92 27.72 0.56 -9.92
C ASP A 92 27.40 -0.46 -11.02
N THR A 93 28.18 -1.55 -11.08
CA THR A 93 27.93 -2.65 -12.01
C THR A 93 26.61 -3.35 -11.71
N GLY A 94 26.31 -3.61 -10.42
CA GLY A 94 25.02 -4.16 -10.00
C GLY A 94 23.85 -3.27 -10.42
N GLN A 95 23.95 -1.95 -10.21
CA GLN A 95 22.90 -1.01 -10.58
C GLN A 95 22.71 -0.90 -12.10
N GLN A 96 23.81 -0.87 -12.87
CA GLN A 96 23.73 -0.87 -14.34
C GLN A 96 23.08 -2.15 -14.87
N THR A 97 23.40 -3.31 -14.28
CA THR A 97 22.72 -4.56 -14.58
C THR A 97 21.24 -4.45 -14.22
N ALA A 98 20.90 -4.02 -13.01
CA ALA A 98 19.51 -3.91 -12.55
C ALA A 98 18.65 -3.07 -13.49
N ARG A 99 19.12 -1.88 -13.89
CA ARG A 99 18.41 -1.00 -14.82
C ARG A 99 18.19 -1.62 -16.21
N LYS A 100 19.07 -2.53 -16.64
CA LYS A 100 18.95 -3.22 -17.94
C LYS A 100 18.06 -4.46 -17.86
N SER A 101 18.15 -5.22 -16.76
CA SER A 101 17.56 -6.55 -16.64
C SER A 101 16.26 -6.61 -15.85
N ILE A 102 15.94 -5.60 -15.03
CA ILE A 102 14.73 -5.55 -14.20
C ILE A 102 13.90 -4.37 -14.70
N LYS A 103 13.01 -4.59 -15.67
CA LYS A 103 12.21 -3.50 -16.25
C LYS A 103 10.98 -3.17 -15.39
N GLU A 104 10.64 -4.07 -14.49
CA GLU A 104 9.42 -4.07 -13.69
C GLU A 104 9.56 -3.27 -12.38
N ALA A 105 10.78 -2.89 -12.00
CA ALA A 105 11.02 -1.98 -10.89
C ALA A 105 10.78 -0.52 -11.31
N ASP A 106 10.06 0.25 -10.48
CA ASP A 106 9.74 1.65 -10.79
C ASP A 106 10.98 2.54 -10.63
N GLU A 107 11.74 2.32 -9.57
CA GLU A 107 12.84 3.21 -9.18
C GLU A 107 14.08 2.43 -8.73
N PHE A 108 15.24 3.05 -8.98
CA PHE A 108 16.55 2.48 -8.64
C PHE A 108 17.37 3.47 -7.84
N ILE A 109 17.89 3.00 -6.71
CA ILE A 109 18.75 3.78 -5.81
C ILE A 109 20.00 3.00 -5.41
N TYR A 110 20.97 3.70 -4.83
CA TYR A 110 22.02 3.05 -4.04
C TYR A 110 21.57 2.85 -2.59
N LEU A 111 21.88 1.69 -2.01
CA LEU A 111 21.61 1.44 -0.60
C LEU A 111 22.34 2.49 0.27
N PRO A 112 21.67 3.12 1.26
CA PRO A 112 22.33 4.04 2.17
C PRO A 112 23.42 3.32 2.96
N LEU A 113 24.51 4.03 3.25
CA LEU A 113 25.50 3.55 4.22
C LEU A 113 24.81 3.27 5.55
N ASP A 114 25.25 2.25 6.27
CA ASP A 114 24.57 1.76 7.47
C ASP A 114 24.78 2.65 8.71
N PHE A 115 24.77 3.97 8.55
CA PHE A 115 24.71 4.92 9.65
C PHE A 115 23.27 5.17 10.08
N PRO A 116 23.00 5.43 11.38
CA PRO A 116 21.63 5.71 11.82
C PRO A 116 20.95 6.86 11.07
N TRP A 117 21.67 7.93 10.76
CA TRP A 117 21.09 9.14 10.16
C TRP A 117 20.83 9.00 8.66
N THR A 118 21.67 8.27 7.92
CA THR A 118 21.51 8.00 6.48
C THR A 118 20.34 7.04 6.25
N VAL A 119 20.29 5.96 7.03
CA VAL A 119 19.26 4.92 6.98
C VAL A 119 17.90 5.51 7.34
N ARG A 120 17.80 6.21 8.49
CA ARG A 120 16.53 6.84 8.92
C ARG A 120 16.00 7.82 7.90
N ARG A 121 16.87 8.63 7.28
CA ARG A 121 16.46 9.58 6.24
C ARG A 121 15.87 8.85 5.03
N SER A 122 16.54 7.79 4.57
CA SER A 122 16.10 7.02 3.41
C SER A 122 14.78 6.30 3.70
N LEU A 123 14.68 5.59 4.83
CA LEU A 123 13.46 4.89 5.22
C LEU A 123 12.29 5.83 5.50
N LYS A 124 12.54 7.02 6.06
CA LYS A 124 11.48 8.02 6.24
C LYS A 124 10.93 8.52 4.90
N LYS A 125 11.81 8.71 3.90
CA LYS A 125 11.41 9.19 2.57
C LYS A 125 10.71 8.11 1.74
N VAL A 126 11.11 6.85 1.88
CA VAL A 126 10.54 5.72 1.11
C VAL A 126 9.34 5.07 1.80
N ASN A 127 9.33 5.04 3.14
CA ASN A 127 8.31 4.40 3.98
C ASN A 127 7.86 3.00 3.51
N PRO A 128 8.77 2.04 3.28
CA PRO A 128 8.41 0.77 2.66
C PRO A 128 7.51 -0.09 3.57
N GLU A 129 6.53 -0.78 2.97
CA GLU A 129 5.73 -1.77 3.70
C GLU A 129 6.53 -3.05 3.96
N LEU A 130 7.32 -3.46 2.96
CA LEU A 130 8.15 -4.65 2.98
C LEU A 130 9.54 -4.35 2.43
N VAL A 131 10.55 -4.90 3.09
CA VAL A 131 11.95 -4.91 2.64
C VAL A 131 12.37 -6.35 2.39
N ILE A 132 12.80 -6.63 1.17
CA ILE A 132 13.32 -7.93 0.71
C ILE A 132 14.82 -7.82 0.51
N VAL A 133 15.59 -8.54 1.33
CA VAL A 133 17.05 -8.62 1.21
C VAL A 133 17.40 -9.93 0.53
N ILE A 134 18.08 -9.86 -0.61
CA ILE A 134 18.50 -11.03 -1.38
C ILE A 134 19.81 -11.58 -0.81
N GLU A 135 19.87 -12.90 -0.65
CA GLU A 135 21.01 -13.62 -0.05
C GLU A 135 21.32 -13.15 1.38
N THR A 136 22.48 -12.58 1.67
CA THR A 136 22.89 -12.31 3.07
C THR A 136 23.62 -10.98 3.19
N GLU A 137 22.83 -9.92 3.05
CA GLU A 137 23.21 -8.53 3.29
C GLU A 137 22.64 -8.02 4.62
N LEU A 138 23.22 -8.52 5.71
CA LEU A 138 22.75 -8.29 7.06
C LEU A 138 23.29 -6.97 7.65
N TRP A 139 22.58 -5.87 7.41
CA TRP A 139 22.94 -4.51 7.85
C TRP A 139 22.24 -4.12 9.17
N PRO A 140 22.97 -3.99 10.30
CA PRO A 140 22.38 -3.77 11.61
C PRO A 140 21.46 -2.56 11.73
N ASN A 141 21.89 -1.37 11.28
CA ASN A 141 21.05 -0.19 11.42
C ASN A 141 19.89 -0.22 10.42
N PHE A 142 20.11 -0.66 9.18
CA PHE A 142 19.07 -0.79 8.17
C PHE A 142 17.93 -1.67 8.64
N ILE A 143 18.21 -2.91 9.07
CA ILE A 143 17.18 -3.85 9.55
C ILE A 143 16.50 -3.29 10.80
N LYS A 144 17.26 -2.73 11.75
CA LYS A 144 16.71 -2.14 12.97
C LYS A 144 15.72 -1.03 12.64
N TYR A 145 16.14 -0.07 11.82
CA TYR A 145 15.31 1.08 11.54
C TYR A 145 14.16 0.75 10.59
N ALA A 146 14.33 -0.18 9.65
CA ALA A 146 13.21 -0.68 8.83
C ALA A 146 12.06 -1.14 9.75
N LYS A 147 12.39 -1.92 10.79
CA LYS A 147 11.39 -2.35 11.77
C LYS A 147 10.85 -1.22 12.66
N GLU A 148 11.69 -0.26 13.05
CA GLU A 148 11.29 0.93 13.83
C GLU A 148 10.30 1.82 13.07
N TYR A 149 10.41 1.91 11.73
CA TYR A 149 9.44 2.55 10.84
C TYR A 149 8.27 1.63 10.44
N GLY A 150 8.20 0.43 11.04
CA GLY A 150 7.11 -0.52 10.91
C GLY A 150 7.24 -1.52 9.75
N SER A 151 8.21 -1.36 8.84
CA SER A 151 8.38 -2.23 7.68
C SER A 151 8.55 -3.69 8.11
N LYS A 152 7.99 -4.61 7.32
CA LYS A 152 8.33 -6.03 7.41
C LYS A 152 9.66 -6.28 6.72
N VAL A 153 10.43 -7.25 7.21
CA VAL A 153 11.74 -7.59 6.63
C VAL A 153 11.82 -9.08 6.36
N ILE A 154 12.10 -9.45 5.11
CA ILE A 154 12.39 -10.81 4.67
C ILE A 154 13.82 -10.90 4.13
N VAL A 155 14.52 -11.95 4.51
CA VAL A 155 15.76 -12.37 3.85
C VAL A 155 15.40 -13.48 2.88
N ALA A 156 15.40 -13.18 1.59
CA ALA A 156 15.04 -14.10 0.52
C ALA A 156 16.27 -14.80 -0.04
N SER A 157 16.17 -16.12 -0.19
CA SER A 157 17.28 -16.96 -0.63
C SER A 157 18.53 -16.79 0.25
N GLY A 158 18.38 -16.79 1.57
CA GLY A 158 19.47 -16.57 2.52
C GLY A 158 20.58 -17.63 2.45
N ARG A 159 21.84 -17.21 2.54
CA ARG A 159 23.04 -18.07 2.46
C ARG A 159 24.08 -17.68 3.49
N ILE A 160 24.43 -18.62 4.37
CA ILE A 160 25.46 -18.43 5.40
C ILE A 160 26.48 -19.55 5.32
N SER A 161 27.63 -19.24 4.72
CA SER A 161 28.77 -20.16 4.69
C SER A 161 29.37 -20.40 6.09
N GLU A 162 30.03 -21.53 6.28
CA GLU A 162 30.81 -21.84 7.49
C GLU A 162 31.89 -20.78 7.80
N GLN A 163 32.50 -20.20 6.76
CA GLN A 163 33.50 -19.15 6.92
C GLN A 163 32.87 -17.83 7.40
N SER A 164 31.70 -17.48 6.85
CA SER A 164 30.89 -16.35 7.31
C SER A 164 30.50 -16.55 8.78
N LEU A 165 30.03 -17.75 9.14
CA LEU A 165 29.62 -18.08 10.51
C LEU A 165 30.74 -17.85 11.53
N LYS A 166 31.99 -18.23 11.21
CA LYS A 166 33.17 -17.96 12.06
C LYS A 166 33.38 -16.46 12.31
N SER A 167 33.20 -15.65 11.27
CA SER A 167 33.40 -14.19 11.35
C SER A 167 32.25 -13.49 12.08
N TYR A 168 31.00 -13.90 11.81
CA TYR A 168 29.81 -13.36 12.44
C TYR A 168 29.70 -13.67 13.94
N LYS A 169 30.31 -14.77 14.41
CA LYS A 169 30.31 -15.14 15.84
C LYS A 169 30.91 -14.05 16.75
N TYR A 170 31.85 -13.23 16.25
CA TYR A 170 32.45 -12.14 17.02
C TYR A 170 31.50 -10.95 17.25
N LEU A 171 30.42 -10.83 16.46
CA LEU A 171 29.40 -9.79 16.61
C LEU A 171 28.31 -10.16 17.64
N GLY A 172 28.28 -11.42 18.08
CA GLY A 172 27.49 -11.98 19.18
C GLY A 172 26.16 -11.28 19.49
N PRO A 173 26.04 -10.48 20.58
CA PRO A 173 24.79 -9.86 20.99
C PRO A 173 24.19 -8.83 20.02
N LEU A 174 25.01 -8.17 19.20
CA LEU A 174 24.53 -7.25 18.16
C LEU A 174 23.76 -8.03 17.09
N LEU A 175 24.40 -9.08 16.58
CA LEU A 175 23.86 -9.91 15.52
C LEU A 175 22.57 -10.59 15.97
N LYS A 176 22.55 -11.23 17.14
CA LYS A 176 21.33 -11.84 17.69
C LYS A 176 20.16 -10.85 17.79
N ARG A 177 20.41 -9.62 18.25
CA ARG A 177 19.38 -8.58 18.36
C ARG A 177 18.88 -8.10 17.01
N MET A 178 19.76 -7.98 16.03
CA MET A 178 19.39 -7.62 14.66
C MET A 178 18.57 -8.73 14.00
N LEU A 179 19.02 -10.00 14.10
CA LEU A 179 18.32 -11.16 13.53
C LEU A 179 16.91 -11.33 14.09
N GLN A 180 16.69 -10.97 15.35
CA GLN A 180 15.34 -10.99 15.96
C GLN A 180 14.35 -10.01 15.31
N GLN A 181 14.83 -8.98 14.62
CA GLN A 181 14.00 -7.97 13.96
C GLN A 181 13.58 -8.35 12.54
N VAL A 182 14.28 -9.30 11.91
CA VAL A 182 13.84 -9.89 10.66
C VAL A 182 12.57 -10.69 10.92
N ASP A 183 11.57 -10.59 10.03
CA ASP A 183 10.29 -11.27 10.18
C ASP A 183 10.34 -12.70 9.62
N ARG A 184 11.00 -12.90 8.47
CA ARG A 184 11.20 -14.22 7.86
C ARG A 184 12.61 -14.37 7.28
N PHE A 185 13.21 -15.53 7.48
CA PHE A 185 14.42 -15.99 6.81
C PHE A 185 14.06 -17.16 5.90
N SER A 186 14.15 -16.93 4.60
CA SER A 186 13.88 -17.89 3.54
C SER A 186 15.23 -18.42 3.03
N MET A 187 15.72 -19.50 3.63
CA MET A 187 17.08 -20.00 3.41
C MET A 187 17.18 -20.92 2.18
N GLN A 188 18.36 -20.95 1.56
CA GLN A 188 18.64 -21.75 0.36
C GLN A 188 18.77 -23.25 0.64
N SER A 189 19.36 -23.61 1.79
CA SER A 189 19.62 -25.00 2.14
C SER A 189 19.36 -25.30 3.61
N LYS A 190 19.30 -26.59 3.95
CA LYS A 190 19.25 -27.05 5.34
C LYS A 190 20.45 -26.55 6.15
N GLN A 191 21.64 -26.53 5.54
CA GLN A 191 22.85 -26.06 6.21
C GLN A 191 22.78 -24.56 6.50
N ASP A 192 22.29 -23.76 5.55
CA ASP A 192 22.11 -22.32 5.75
C ASP A 192 21.10 -22.03 6.86
N ARG A 193 20.00 -22.81 6.92
CA ARG A 193 19.04 -22.78 8.02
C ARG A 193 19.71 -23.07 9.37
N GLU A 194 20.50 -24.12 9.48
CA GLU A 194 21.22 -24.41 10.72
C GLU A 194 22.19 -23.28 11.11
N ASN A 195 22.87 -22.72 10.12
CA ASN A 195 23.85 -21.66 10.33
C ASN A 195 23.21 -20.37 10.84
N ILE A 196 22.08 -19.92 10.26
CA ILE A 196 21.38 -18.71 10.75
C ILE A 196 20.79 -18.92 12.15
N LEU A 197 20.31 -20.13 12.48
CA LEU A 197 19.84 -20.47 13.83
C LEU A 197 20.97 -20.40 14.86
N ARG A 198 22.16 -20.93 14.52
CA ARG A 198 23.36 -20.83 15.38
C ARG A 198 23.81 -19.39 15.61
N LEU A 199 23.57 -18.49 14.66
CA LEU A 199 23.84 -17.05 14.80
C LEU A 199 22.81 -16.31 15.66
N GLY A 200 21.67 -16.94 15.96
CA GLY A 200 20.68 -16.45 16.92
C GLY A 200 19.36 -16.00 16.31
N ALA A 201 19.06 -16.35 15.06
CA ALA A 201 17.70 -16.23 14.53
C ALA A 201 16.74 -17.16 15.29
N LYS A 202 15.47 -16.77 15.37
CA LYS A 202 14.44 -17.56 16.05
C LYS A 202 13.90 -18.64 15.12
N GLU A 203 13.69 -19.84 15.63
CA GLU A 203 13.30 -21.00 14.82
C GLU A 203 11.99 -20.80 14.06
N GLU A 204 11.00 -20.19 14.71
CA GLU A 204 9.69 -19.91 14.12
C GLU A 204 9.75 -18.90 12.95
N LYS A 205 10.89 -18.26 12.73
CA LYS A 205 11.10 -17.30 11.64
C LYS A 205 11.95 -17.85 10.50
N VAL A 206 12.50 -19.05 10.61
CA VAL A 206 13.47 -19.60 9.64
C VAL A 206 12.86 -20.79 8.89
N ILE A 207 12.74 -20.61 7.57
CA ILE A 207 12.15 -21.58 6.64
C ILE A 207 13.20 -21.91 5.58
N ASN A 208 13.18 -23.12 5.04
CA ASN A 208 14.04 -23.53 3.93
C ASN A 208 13.19 -23.61 2.65
N ASN A 209 13.29 -22.59 1.80
CA ASN A 209 12.47 -22.46 0.60
C ASN A 209 13.26 -22.67 -0.70
N GLY A 210 14.58 -22.87 -0.62
CA GLY A 210 15.41 -23.13 -1.78
C GLY A 210 16.03 -21.85 -2.37
N ASN A 211 16.67 -22.02 -3.52
CA ASN A 211 17.48 -20.99 -4.14
C ASN A 211 16.80 -20.39 -5.37
N ILE A 212 16.54 -19.08 -5.34
CA ILE A 212 15.82 -18.36 -6.40
C ILE A 212 16.55 -18.38 -7.76
N LYS A 213 17.83 -18.75 -7.79
CA LYS A 213 18.62 -18.89 -9.03
C LYS A 213 18.12 -20.02 -9.95
N PHE A 214 17.37 -20.99 -9.41
CA PHE A 214 16.77 -22.08 -10.19
C PHE A 214 15.42 -21.69 -10.81
N ASP A 215 14.75 -20.67 -10.25
CA ASP A 215 13.46 -20.16 -10.73
C ASP A 215 13.59 -19.18 -11.91
N LYS A 216 14.82 -18.88 -12.36
CA LYS A 216 14.99 -18.06 -13.56
C LYS A 216 14.40 -18.82 -14.75
N GLU A 217 13.44 -18.23 -15.43
CA GLU A 217 13.02 -18.71 -16.74
C GLU A 217 14.17 -18.51 -17.70
N TYR A 218 14.86 -19.60 -18.01
CA TYR A 218 15.74 -19.68 -19.17
C TYR A 218 14.82 -19.80 -20.39
N ALA A 219 15.08 -19.01 -21.43
CA ALA A 219 14.20 -18.87 -22.59
C ALA A 219 13.67 -20.25 -23.01
N GLY A 220 12.35 -20.44 -22.92
CA GLY A 220 11.77 -21.77 -23.08
C GLY A 220 12.17 -22.41 -24.41
N ASP A 221 12.44 -23.71 -24.38
CA ASP A 221 12.64 -24.56 -25.56
C ASP A 221 11.33 -24.70 -26.35
N THR A 222 10.84 -23.59 -26.89
CA THR A 222 9.84 -23.68 -27.96
C THR A 222 10.57 -24.22 -29.19
N SER A 223 9.96 -25.21 -29.84
CA SER A 223 10.48 -25.76 -31.09
C SER A 223 10.73 -24.66 -32.13
N GLU A 224 9.99 -23.56 -32.06
CA GLU A 224 10.17 -22.35 -32.88
C GLU A 224 11.51 -21.64 -32.64
N ILE A 225 11.91 -21.37 -31.38
CA ILE A 225 13.20 -20.73 -31.07
C ILE A 225 14.36 -21.65 -31.48
N LYS A 226 14.25 -22.95 -31.18
CA LYS A 226 15.26 -23.94 -31.57
C LYS A 226 15.43 -23.96 -33.10
N ASN A 227 14.32 -24.02 -33.85
CA ASN A 227 14.36 -23.99 -35.32
C ASN A 227 14.94 -22.67 -35.86
N SER A 228 14.62 -21.52 -35.25
CA SER A 228 15.21 -20.23 -35.63
C SER A 228 16.72 -20.25 -35.45
N LEU A 229 17.22 -20.77 -34.32
CA LEU A 229 18.64 -20.87 -34.04
C LEU A 229 19.35 -21.83 -35.02
N TYR A 230 18.76 -22.97 -35.39
CA TYR A 230 19.32 -23.84 -36.43
C TYR A 230 19.44 -23.11 -37.78
N GLN A 231 18.45 -22.30 -38.16
CA GLN A 231 18.50 -21.50 -39.39
C GLN A 231 19.53 -20.36 -39.31
N GLU A 232 19.60 -19.67 -38.16
CA GLU A 232 20.50 -18.56 -37.92
C GLU A 232 21.97 -18.96 -37.87
N TYR A 233 22.25 -20.14 -37.32
CA TYR A 233 23.59 -20.73 -37.23
C TYR A 233 23.91 -21.65 -38.42
N LYS A 234 22.97 -21.80 -39.36
CA LYS A 234 23.09 -22.63 -40.57
C LYS A 234 23.45 -24.09 -40.26
N LEU A 235 22.82 -24.64 -39.22
CA LEU A 235 23.05 -26.00 -38.73
C LEU A 235 22.12 -26.99 -39.43
N GLU A 236 22.65 -28.16 -39.77
CA GLU A 236 21.87 -29.29 -40.25
C GLU A 236 21.47 -30.20 -39.06
N SER A 237 20.33 -30.90 -39.18
CA SER A 237 19.74 -31.64 -38.04
C SER A 237 20.58 -32.84 -37.55
N GLU A 238 21.55 -33.32 -38.33
CA GLU A 238 22.38 -34.47 -38.01
C GLU A 238 23.78 -34.07 -37.49
N GLU A 239 24.12 -32.78 -37.53
CA GLU A 239 25.42 -32.28 -37.08
C GLU A 239 25.47 -32.19 -35.54
N PRO A 240 26.44 -32.86 -34.87
CA PRO A 240 26.61 -32.68 -33.44
C PRO A 240 27.17 -31.28 -33.14
N VAL A 241 26.60 -30.61 -32.14
CA VAL A 241 26.94 -29.23 -31.75
C VAL A 241 27.60 -29.21 -30.37
N LEU A 242 28.87 -28.82 -30.32
CA LEU A 242 29.61 -28.57 -29.09
C LEU A 242 29.67 -27.07 -28.80
N VAL A 243 29.11 -26.63 -27.67
CA VAL A 243 29.17 -25.23 -27.24
C VAL A 243 30.22 -25.06 -26.13
N LEU A 244 31.20 -24.19 -26.36
CA LEU A 244 32.23 -23.82 -25.41
C LEU A 244 31.91 -22.43 -24.85
N GLY A 245 31.20 -22.39 -23.73
CA GLY A 245 30.58 -21.19 -23.17
C GLY A 245 31.47 -20.41 -22.20
N SER A 246 31.57 -19.10 -22.38
CA SER A 246 32.31 -18.18 -21.49
C SER A 246 33.79 -18.53 -21.32
N THR A 247 34.49 -18.86 -22.41
CA THR A 247 35.93 -19.15 -22.38
C THR A 247 36.76 -17.92 -22.02
N HIS A 248 37.97 -18.15 -21.51
CA HIS A 248 38.94 -17.12 -21.15
C HIS A 248 40.28 -17.36 -21.82
N ASP A 249 41.10 -16.32 -21.79
CA ASP A 249 42.50 -16.36 -22.19
C ASP A 249 43.23 -17.57 -21.62
N ASP A 250 44.15 -18.12 -22.42
CA ASP A 250 44.75 -19.45 -22.31
C ASP A 250 43.81 -20.65 -22.56
N GLU A 251 42.53 -20.63 -22.18
CA GLU A 251 41.63 -21.78 -22.42
C GLU A 251 41.34 -21.95 -23.92
N GLU A 252 41.13 -20.87 -24.67
CA GLU A 252 40.85 -20.95 -26.12
C GLU A 252 41.98 -21.70 -26.86
N LYS A 253 43.24 -21.44 -26.50
CA LYS A 253 44.40 -22.14 -27.06
C LYS A 253 44.42 -23.63 -26.69
N ARG A 254 43.99 -23.95 -25.48
CA ARG A 254 43.96 -25.33 -24.96
C ARG A 254 42.82 -26.16 -25.54
N LEU A 255 41.77 -25.51 -26.04
CA LEU A 255 40.62 -26.16 -26.68
C LEU A 255 40.90 -26.54 -28.16
N ILE A 256 41.93 -25.98 -28.79
CA ILE A 256 42.36 -26.34 -30.15
C ILE A 256 42.69 -27.84 -30.31
N PRO A 257 43.57 -28.46 -29.50
CA PRO A 257 43.85 -29.88 -29.61
C PRO A 257 42.62 -30.76 -29.36
N VAL A 258 41.75 -30.35 -28.41
CA VAL A 258 40.47 -31.02 -28.13
C VAL A 258 39.60 -31.06 -29.37
N TYR A 259 39.37 -29.90 -30.00
CA TYR A 259 38.59 -29.80 -31.23
C TYR A 259 39.20 -30.63 -32.36
N LYS A 260 40.52 -30.55 -32.59
CA LYS A 260 41.19 -31.30 -33.65
C LYS A 260 41.03 -32.81 -33.50
N GLU A 261 41.07 -33.32 -32.28
CA GLU A 261 40.89 -34.75 -32.04
C GLU A 261 39.44 -35.19 -32.22
N LEU A 262 38.49 -34.41 -31.68
CA LEU A 262 37.07 -34.67 -31.88
C LEU A 262 36.68 -34.61 -33.36
N LYS A 263 37.19 -33.64 -34.13
CA LYS A 263 36.89 -33.48 -35.56
C LYS A 263 37.39 -34.65 -36.42
N LYS A 264 38.48 -35.33 -36.01
CA LYS A 264 38.94 -36.57 -36.69
C LYS A 264 37.96 -37.72 -36.50
N GLN A 265 37.35 -37.82 -35.33
CA GLN A 265 36.41 -38.90 -34.97
C GLN A 265 34.99 -38.59 -35.46
N PHE A 266 34.61 -37.32 -35.47
CA PHE A 266 33.29 -36.82 -35.87
C PHE A 266 33.45 -35.71 -36.92
N PRO A 267 33.56 -36.07 -38.22
CA PRO A 267 33.80 -35.11 -39.30
C PRO A 267 32.72 -34.02 -39.43
N ASP A 268 31.50 -34.27 -38.97
CA ASP A 268 30.37 -33.34 -39.06
C ASP A 268 30.20 -32.48 -37.79
N LEU A 269 31.10 -32.60 -36.80
CA LEU A 269 31.04 -31.82 -35.56
C LEU A 269 31.17 -30.33 -35.81
N ILE A 270 30.24 -29.56 -35.24
CA ILE A 270 30.24 -28.10 -35.21
C ILE A 270 30.58 -27.62 -33.81
N MET A 271 31.55 -26.71 -33.72
CA MET A 271 31.96 -26.11 -32.47
C MET A 271 31.57 -24.63 -32.43
N ILE A 272 30.76 -24.25 -31.44
CA ILE A 272 30.43 -22.85 -31.17
C ILE A 272 31.28 -22.38 -29.99
N LEU A 273 32.20 -21.45 -30.25
CA LEU A 273 33.10 -20.88 -29.25
C LEU A 273 32.58 -19.52 -28.80
N ALA A 274 32.25 -19.39 -27.51
CA ALA A 274 31.70 -18.17 -26.94
C ALA A 274 32.66 -17.56 -25.89
N PRO A 275 33.51 -16.60 -26.27
CA PRO A 275 34.44 -15.97 -25.33
C PRO A 275 33.71 -15.12 -24.29
N ARG A 276 34.27 -15.05 -23.08
CA ARG A 276 33.74 -14.16 -22.03
C ARG A 276 33.83 -12.68 -22.40
N TYR A 277 34.85 -12.32 -23.17
CA TYR A 277 35.15 -10.96 -23.61
C TYR A 277 35.14 -10.92 -25.15
N ILE A 278 34.05 -10.40 -25.72
CA ILE A 278 33.87 -10.32 -27.18
C ILE A 278 34.91 -9.41 -27.85
N GLU A 279 35.57 -8.54 -27.09
CA GLU A 279 36.64 -7.69 -27.59
C GLU A 279 37.88 -8.49 -28.03
N ARG A 280 37.95 -9.78 -27.69
CA ARG A 280 39.03 -10.71 -28.06
C ARG A 280 38.72 -11.56 -29.30
N THR A 281 37.59 -11.33 -29.96
CA THR A 281 37.19 -12.12 -31.14
C THR A 281 38.29 -12.11 -32.21
N ASP A 282 38.90 -10.97 -32.51
CA ASP A 282 39.98 -10.86 -33.50
C ASP A 282 41.20 -11.75 -33.12
N GLU A 283 41.62 -11.67 -31.85
CA GLU A 283 42.75 -12.46 -31.32
C GLU A 283 42.47 -13.97 -31.37
N ILE A 284 41.24 -14.38 -31.05
CA ILE A 284 40.82 -15.79 -31.04
C ILE A 284 40.72 -16.32 -32.47
N GLU A 285 40.22 -15.51 -33.40
CA GLU A 285 40.15 -15.88 -34.82
C GLU A 285 41.55 -16.12 -35.39
N ASP A 286 42.49 -15.20 -35.18
CA ASP A 286 43.89 -15.33 -35.59
C ASP A 286 44.51 -16.62 -35.01
N LEU A 287 44.28 -16.88 -33.72
CA LEU A 287 44.78 -18.06 -33.01
C LEU A 287 44.30 -19.38 -33.64
N TYR A 288 43.03 -19.45 -34.07
CA TYR A 288 42.48 -20.64 -34.72
C TYR A 288 42.93 -20.78 -36.18
N GLN A 289 43.04 -19.65 -36.91
CA GLN A 289 43.58 -19.64 -38.27
C GLN A 289 45.04 -20.09 -38.31
N GLU A 290 45.89 -19.64 -37.38
CA GLU A 290 47.27 -20.10 -37.23
C GLU A 290 47.36 -21.61 -36.95
N ALA A 291 46.35 -22.16 -36.27
CA ALA A 291 46.22 -23.59 -36.06
C ALA A 291 45.66 -24.36 -37.27
N GLY A 292 45.35 -23.68 -38.39
CA GLY A 292 44.78 -24.26 -39.60
C GLY A 292 43.32 -24.68 -39.43
N ILE A 293 42.55 -23.93 -38.63
CA ILE A 293 41.12 -24.15 -38.42
C ILE A 293 40.37 -22.93 -38.95
N ASP A 294 39.50 -23.15 -39.93
CA ASP A 294 38.65 -22.10 -40.46
C ASP A 294 37.52 -21.78 -39.47
N VAL A 295 37.35 -20.49 -39.17
CA VAL A 295 36.38 -19.95 -38.23
C VAL A 295 35.49 -18.95 -38.95
N VAL A 296 34.20 -18.93 -38.61
CA VAL A 296 33.26 -17.90 -39.05
C VAL A 296 32.68 -17.17 -37.85
N ARG A 297 32.62 -15.83 -37.92
CA ARG A 297 31.96 -15.03 -36.88
C ARG A 297 30.44 -15.20 -36.97
N ARG A 298 29.77 -15.20 -35.82
CA ARG A 298 28.31 -15.29 -35.74
C ARG A 298 27.61 -14.19 -36.55
N THR A 299 28.12 -12.97 -36.53
CA THR A 299 27.54 -11.84 -37.30
C THR A 299 27.60 -12.05 -38.82
N GLU A 300 28.62 -12.74 -39.33
CA GLU A 300 28.81 -12.99 -40.77
C GLU A 300 27.89 -14.08 -41.33
N LEU A 301 27.36 -14.96 -40.48
CA LEU A 301 26.45 -16.03 -40.92
C LEU A 301 25.13 -15.52 -41.48
N LYS A 302 24.73 -14.28 -41.16
CA LYS A 302 23.47 -13.68 -41.62
C LYS A 302 23.42 -13.49 -43.13
N ASP A 303 24.56 -13.17 -43.73
CA ASP A 303 24.68 -12.83 -45.15
C ASP A 303 25.08 -14.03 -46.03
N ARG A 304 25.11 -15.23 -45.44
CA ARG A 304 25.51 -16.47 -46.11
C ARG A 304 24.31 -17.40 -46.32
N ASP A 305 24.28 -18.05 -47.50
CA ASP A 305 23.28 -19.07 -47.82
C ASP A 305 23.53 -20.37 -47.02
N SER A 306 24.80 -20.76 -46.85
CA SER A 306 25.24 -21.91 -46.05
C SER A 306 26.56 -21.64 -45.32
N ARG A 307 26.87 -22.47 -44.31
CA ARG A 307 28.14 -22.46 -43.58
C ARG A 307 29.11 -23.48 -44.18
N ALA A 308 30.37 -23.09 -44.38
CA ALA A 308 31.44 -24.00 -44.82
C ALA A 308 32.36 -24.39 -43.66
N GLU A 309 32.47 -23.52 -42.67
CA GLU A 309 33.32 -23.66 -41.50
C GLU A 309 32.69 -24.55 -40.44
N SER A 310 33.52 -25.24 -39.67
CA SER A 310 33.07 -26.11 -38.58
C SER A 310 33.23 -25.48 -37.20
N VAL A 311 33.76 -24.25 -37.15
CA VAL A 311 33.89 -23.45 -35.93
C VAL A 311 33.19 -22.11 -36.10
N ILE A 312 32.25 -21.82 -35.20
CA ILE A 312 31.51 -20.56 -35.15
C ILE A 312 31.98 -19.79 -33.92
N LEU A 313 32.50 -18.58 -34.12
CA LEU A 313 32.95 -17.70 -33.05
C LEU A 313 31.85 -16.69 -32.70
N LEU A 314 31.42 -16.70 -31.44
CA LEU A 314 30.36 -15.82 -30.96
C LEU A 314 30.89 -14.41 -30.68
N ASP A 315 30.55 -13.47 -31.53
CA ASP A 315 30.98 -12.07 -31.46
C ASP A 315 29.88 -11.11 -30.99
N THR A 316 28.78 -11.63 -30.44
CA THR A 316 27.69 -10.82 -29.87
C THR A 316 27.42 -11.12 -28.39
N ILE A 317 26.78 -10.18 -27.70
CA ILE A 317 26.50 -10.26 -26.25
C ILE A 317 25.03 -10.64 -26.03
N GLY A 318 24.80 -11.59 -25.14
CA GLY A 318 23.48 -11.87 -24.57
C GLY A 318 22.70 -13.02 -25.22
N GLU A 319 23.23 -13.66 -26.26
CA GLU A 319 22.60 -14.80 -26.94
C GLU A 319 23.03 -16.18 -26.40
N LEU A 320 24.16 -16.26 -25.67
CA LEU A 320 24.74 -17.55 -25.20
C LEU A 320 23.76 -18.46 -24.48
N ALA A 321 22.91 -17.90 -23.61
CA ALA A 321 21.93 -18.70 -22.87
C ALA A 321 20.98 -19.46 -23.83
N GLN A 322 20.53 -18.81 -24.90
CA GLN A 322 19.64 -19.43 -25.89
C GLN A 322 20.37 -20.45 -26.76
N ILE A 323 21.66 -20.24 -27.05
CA ILE A 323 22.47 -21.16 -27.86
C ILE A 323 22.61 -22.53 -27.18
N TYR A 324 22.56 -22.61 -25.86
CA TYR A 324 22.60 -23.92 -25.19
C TYR A 324 21.43 -24.84 -25.58
N SER A 325 20.29 -24.31 -26.03
CA SER A 325 19.14 -25.11 -26.51
C SER A 325 19.46 -25.99 -27.74
N ILE A 326 20.41 -25.55 -28.57
CA ILE A 326 20.84 -26.24 -29.79
C ILE A 326 22.14 -27.05 -29.60
N ALA A 327 22.75 -27.00 -28.42
CA ALA A 327 23.94 -27.77 -28.11
C ALA A 327 23.59 -29.25 -27.88
N ASP A 328 24.49 -30.16 -28.26
CA ASP A 328 24.46 -31.55 -27.80
C ASP A 328 25.39 -31.74 -26.59
N LEU A 329 26.52 -31.02 -26.57
CA LEU A 329 27.45 -31.02 -25.44
C LEU A 329 27.85 -29.59 -25.09
N VAL A 330 28.02 -29.32 -23.79
CA VAL A 330 28.37 -27.99 -23.30
C VAL A 330 29.57 -28.04 -22.37
N PHE A 331 30.62 -27.30 -22.69
CA PHE A 331 31.71 -27.01 -21.76
C PHE A 331 31.64 -25.57 -21.27
N ILE A 332 31.81 -25.38 -19.96
CA ILE A 332 31.80 -24.05 -19.34
C ILE A 332 33.23 -23.64 -19.00
N GLY A 333 33.68 -22.55 -19.62
CA GLY A 333 35.00 -21.96 -19.45
C GLY A 333 35.24 -21.27 -18.11
N GLY A 334 36.38 -20.63 -17.99
CA GLY A 334 36.95 -20.11 -16.74
C GLY A 334 37.26 -21.21 -15.73
N SER A 335 37.28 -22.48 -16.16
CA SER A 335 37.20 -23.66 -15.31
C SER A 335 38.43 -24.57 -15.43
N LEU A 336 39.12 -24.60 -16.58
CA LEU A 336 40.43 -25.26 -16.75
C LEU A 336 41.58 -24.37 -16.26
N ILE A 337 41.31 -23.08 -16.05
CA ILE A 337 42.24 -22.10 -15.49
C ILE A 337 41.71 -21.55 -14.17
N LYS A 338 42.58 -20.96 -13.34
CA LYS A 338 42.24 -20.44 -12.00
C LYS A 338 41.43 -19.13 -12.03
N ARG A 339 40.30 -19.11 -12.74
CA ARG A 339 39.38 -17.97 -12.85
C ARG A 339 38.09 -18.13 -12.03
N GLY A 340 37.69 -19.37 -11.74
CA GLY A 340 36.60 -19.66 -10.80
C GLY A 340 35.31 -20.16 -11.44
N GLY A 341 35.30 -20.41 -12.75
CA GLY A 341 34.17 -20.92 -13.51
C GLY A 341 33.11 -19.88 -13.87
N HIS A 342 32.11 -20.32 -14.65
CA HIS A 342 30.91 -19.56 -14.99
C HIS A 342 29.62 -20.33 -14.70
N ASN A 343 28.48 -19.76 -15.09
CA ASN A 343 27.16 -20.27 -14.79
C ASN A 343 26.85 -21.58 -15.52
N ILE A 344 26.69 -22.67 -14.76
CA ILE A 344 26.30 -23.98 -15.28
C ILE A 344 24.77 -24.20 -15.31
N LEU A 345 23.99 -23.33 -14.68
CA LEU A 345 22.53 -23.52 -14.58
C LEU A 345 21.82 -23.20 -15.90
N GLU A 346 22.38 -22.30 -16.71
CA GLU A 346 21.87 -21.96 -18.04
C GLU A 346 21.80 -23.18 -18.96
N PRO A 347 22.92 -23.91 -19.23
CA PRO A 347 22.85 -25.11 -20.06
C PRO A 347 22.06 -26.24 -19.39
N ALA A 348 22.15 -26.41 -18.08
CA ALA A 348 21.38 -27.44 -17.38
C ALA A 348 19.86 -27.23 -17.50
N ALA A 349 19.40 -25.97 -17.57
CA ALA A 349 18.00 -25.64 -17.79
C ALA A 349 17.48 -25.94 -19.19
N HIS A 350 18.38 -26.00 -20.19
CA HIS A 350 18.11 -26.56 -21.53
C HIS A 350 18.29 -28.08 -21.58
N GLY A 351 18.42 -28.72 -20.41
CA GLY A 351 18.64 -30.15 -20.29
C GLY A 351 19.96 -30.59 -20.89
N LYS A 352 21.04 -29.82 -20.75
CA LYS A 352 22.35 -30.18 -21.29
C LYS A 352 23.29 -30.64 -20.20
N LEU A 353 23.94 -31.79 -20.41
CA LEU A 353 25.10 -32.23 -19.65
C LEU A 353 26.22 -31.20 -19.74
N VAL A 354 26.74 -30.79 -18.58
CA VAL A 354 27.72 -29.71 -18.48
C VAL A 354 29.10 -30.24 -18.09
N PHE A 355 30.11 -29.95 -18.90
CA PHE A 355 31.52 -30.23 -18.62
C PHE A 355 32.20 -28.98 -18.07
N PHE A 356 33.08 -29.15 -17.08
CA PHE A 356 33.86 -28.05 -16.50
C PHE A 356 35.16 -28.54 -15.88
N GLY A 357 36.19 -27.71 -15.88
CA GLY A 357 37.48 -27.99 -15.25
C GLY A 357 37.47 -27.87 -13.71
N PRO A 358 38.62 -28.08 -13.05
CA PRO A 358 38.71 -28.17 -11.59
C PRO A 358 38.53 -26.83 -10.85
N HIS A 359 38.48 -25.70 -11.56
CA HIS A 359 38.51 -24.37 -10.97
C HIS A 359 37.15 -23.69 -10.93
N MET A 360 36.16 -24.30 -10.27
CA MET A 360 34.78 -23.78 -10.15
C MET A 360 34.49 -23.05 -8.82
N PHE A 361 35.47 -22.36 -8.24
CA PHE A 361 35.35 -21.85 -6.87
C PHE A 361 34.31 -20.73 -6.68
N ASN A 362 33.85 -20.07 -7.75
CA ASN A 362 32.74 -19.10 -7.69
C ASN A 362 31.36 -19.78 -7.77
N PHE A 363 31.29 -21.01 -8.28
CA PHE A 363 30.05 -21.76 -8.56
C PHE A 363 29.98 -23.11 -7.81
N LYS A 364 30.72 -23.25 -6.71
CA LYS A 364 30.89 -24.52 -5.95
C LYS A 364 29.59 -25.25 -5.65
N ASP A 365 28.56 -24.52 -5.22
CA ASP A 365 27.29 -25.12 -4.78
C ASP A 365 26.53 -25.69 -5.97
N SER A 366 26.45 -24.94 -7.07
CA SER A 366 25.83 -25.39 -8.31
C SER A 366 26.60 -26.59 -8.89
N THR A 367 27.93 -26.56 -8.92
CA THR A 367 28.73 -27.68 -9.44
C THR A 367 28.63 -28.93 -8.57
N LYS A 368 28.60 -28.75 -7.23
CA LYS A 368 28.40 -29.88 -6.32
C LYS A 368 27.05 -30.53 -6.57
N LEU A 369 25.99 -29.73 -6.71
CA LEU A 369 24.65 -30.24 -7.02
C LEU A 369 24.61 -30.94 -8.38
N ALA A 370 25.22 -30.37 -9.42
CA ALA A 370 25.28 -30.97 -10.74
C ALA A 370 26.01 -32.33 -10.75
N LEU A 371 27.09 -32.46 -9.98
CA LEU A 371 27.79 -33.73 -9.78
C LEU A 371 26.92 -34.75 -9.02
N GLU A 372 26.19 -34.32 -7.99
CA GLU A 372 25.29 -35.18 -7.21
C GLU A 372 24.13 -35.74 -8.05
N TYR A 373 23.57 -34.95 -8.95
CA TYR A 373 22.51 -35.37 -9.89
C TYR A 373 23.04 -36.14 -11.11
N GLY A 374 24.35 -36.11 -11.37
CA GLY A 374 24.94 -36.66 -12.59
C GLY A 374 24.81 -35.76 -13.84
N ALA A 375 24.30 -34.55 -13.66
CA ALA A 375 24.10 -33.51 -14.68
C ALA A 375 25.37 -32.72 -15.05
N GLY A 376 26.46 -32.94 -14.30
CA GLY A 376 27.75 -32.28 -14.54
C GLY A 376 28.92 -33.25 -14.50
N ILE A 377 29.95 -32.99 -15.29
CA ILE A 377 31.20 -33.76 -15.33
C ILE A 377 32.38 -32.82 -15.12
N GLN A 378 33.10 -33.03 -14.02
CA GLN A 378 34.34 -32.34 -13.77
C GLN A 378 35.49 -33.08 -14.46
N VAL A 379 36.24 -32.37 -15.30
CA VAL A 379 37.44 -32.88 -15.97
C VAL A 379 38.70 -32.29 -15.34
N ALA A 380 39.79 -33.04 -15.30
CA ALA A 380 41.05 -32.60 -14.75
C ALA A 380 41.80 -31.66 -15.71
N ASP A 381 41.76 -31.97 -17.01
CA ASP A 381 42.52 -31.31 -18.06
C ASP A 381 41.86 -31.50 -19.45
N GLU A 382 42.55 -31.05 -20.49
CA GLU A 382 42.08 -31.09 -21.87
C GLU A 382 42.02 -32.51 -22.45
N GLU A 383 42.87 -33.42 -21.97
CA GLU A 383 42.90 -34.82 -22.42
C GLU A 383 41.66 -35.55 -21.89
N GLU A 384 41.38 -35.43 -20.59
CA GLU A 384 40.16 -36.00 -20.01
C GLU A 384 38.90 -35.36 -20.60
N LEU A 385 38.92 -34.05 -20.90
CA LEU A 385 37.82 -33.39 -21.61
C LEU A 385 37.56 -34.03 -22.97
N THR A 386 38.61 -34.27 -23.76
CA THR A 386 38.51 -34.89 -25.09
C THR A 386 37.92 -36.29 -24.99
N ASP A 387 38.40 -37.11 -24.06
CA ASP A 387 37.93 -38.48 -23.85
C ASP A 387 36.45 -38.51 -23.47
N LYS A 388 36.03 -37.64 -22.54
CA LYS A 388 34.65 -37.60 -22.08
C LYS A 388 33.70 -37.07 -23.16
N LEU A 389 34.08 -36.02 -23.89
CA LEU A 389 33.28 -35.52 -25.00
C LEU A 389 33.13 -36.60 -26.09
N SER A 390 34.22 -37.27 -26.47
CA SER A 390 34.19 -38.38 -27.46
C SER A 390 33.28 -39.52 -27.00
N TYR A 391 33.34 -39.87 -25.71
CA TYR A 391 32.51 -40.91 -25.13
C TYR A 391 31.02 -40.58 -25.24
N PHE A 392 30.59 -39.39 -24.85
CA PHE A 392 29.17 -39.03 -24.90
C PHE A 392 28.66 -38.82 -26.33
N LEU A 393 29.50 -38.37 -27.27
CA LEU A 393 29.15 -38.35 -28.69
C LEU A 393 28.86 -39.76 -29.25
N GLN A 394 29.57 -40.79 -28.78
CA GLN A 394 29.35 -42.20 -29.17
C GLN A 394 28.19 -42.86 -28.43
N ASN A 395 27.83 -42.38 -27.24
CA ASN A 395 26.85 -43.00 -26.34
C ASN A 395 25.66 -42.07 -26.10
N GLN A 396 24.90 -41.79 -27.17
CA GLN A 396 23.78 -40.84 -27.18
C GLN A 396 22.66 -41.19 -26.17
N ASP A 397 22.42 -42.48 -25.91
CA ASP A 397 21.44 -42.92 -24.92
C ASP A 397 21.84 -42.48 -23.49
N GLU A 398 23.13 -42.59 -23.14
CA GLU A 398 23.62 -42.13 -21.83
C GLU A 398 23.64 -40.60 -21.77
N LEU A 399 24.01 -39.92 -22.86
CA LEU A 399 23.94 -38.46 -22.94
C LEU A 399 22.50 -37.97 -22.67
N THR A 400 21.51 -38.56 -23.35
CA THR A 400 20.09 -38.26 -23.15
C THR A 400 19.65 -38.52 -21.70
N GLN A 401 20.18 -39.57 -21.07
CA GLN A 401 19.94 -39.83 -19.65
C GLN A 401 20.50 -38.70 -18.76
N ARG A 402 21.73 -38.25 -19.00
CA ARG A 402 22.34 -37.15 -18.23
C ARG A 402 21.65 -35.80 -18.47
N ASP A 403 21.20 -35.56 -19.69
CA ASP A 403 20.41 -34.40 -20.09
C ASP A 403 19.09 -34.34 -19.31
N ASN A 404 18.40 -35.47 -19.18
CA ASN A 404 17.21 -35.59 -18.33
C ASN A 404 17.52 -35.37 -16.85
N GLN A 405 18.68 -35.82 -16.36
CA GLN A 405 19.12 -35.53 -14.98
C GLN A 405 19.41 -34.04 -14.75
N ALA A 406 19.88 -33.32 -15.77
CA ALA A 406 20.05 -31.88 -15.71
C ALA A 406 18.69 -31.16 -15.58
N LEU A 407 17.68 -31.57 -16.35
CA LEU A 407 16.32 -31.08 -16.20
C LEU A 407 15.73 -31.41 -14.83
N GLU A 408 15.91 -32.65 -14.35
CA GLU A 408 15.45 -33.08 -13.03
C GLU A 408 16.10 -32.25 -11.92
N MET A 409 17.40 -31.96 -12.02
CA MET A 409 18.10 -31.08 -11.08
C MET A 409 17.47 -29.68 -11.04
N ILE A 410 17.16 -29.10 -12.19
CA ILE A 410 16.56 -27.76 -12.26
C ILE A 410 15.15 -27.79 -11.68
N GLU A 411 14.31 -28.74 -12.10
CA GLU A 411 12.92 -28.84 -11.68
C GLU A 411 12.78 -29.14 -10.18
N ALA A 412 13.60 -30.05 -9.64
CA ALA A 412 13.61 -30.38 -8.21
C ALA A 412 14.01 -29.21 -7.30
N ASN A 413 14.65 -28.17 -7.85
CA ASN A 413 15.13 -27.01 -7.10
C ASN A 413 14.37 -25.70 -7.44
N LYS A 414 13.38 -25.74 -8.33
CA LYS A 414 12.45 -24.63 -8.60
C LYS A 414 11.43 -24.42 -7.48
N GLY A 415 10.70 -23.31 -7.58
CA GLY A 415 9.60 -22.93 -6.70
C GLY A 415 10.02 -22.06 -5.53
N ALA A 416 11.28 -21.64 -5.43
CA ALA A 416 11.72 -20.75 -4.36
C ALA A 416 11.10 -19.36 -4.52
N VAL A 417 10.89 -18.87 -5.75
CA VAL A 417 10.23 -17.56 -5.98
C VAL A 417 8.79 -17.60 -5.49
N SER A 418 7.99 -18.59 -5.89
CA SER A 418 6.60 -18.75 -5.43
C SER A 418 6.50 -18.79 -3.90
N LYS A 419 7.35 -19.58 -3.24
CA LYS A 419 7.37 -19.67 -1.77
C LYS A 419 7.77 -18.34 -1.10
N ASN A 420 8.62 -17.52 -1.72
CA ASN A 420 8.94 -16.17 -1.22
C ASN A 420 7.77 -15.19 -1.42
N LEU A 421 6.95 -15.36 -2.47
CA LEU A 421 5.72 -14.59 -2.66
C LEU A 421 4.66 -14.94 -1.62
N GLU A 422 4.52 -16.21 -1.24
CA GLU A 422 3.63 -16.63 -0.15
C GLU A 422 4.03 -15.97 1.19
N LEU A 423 5.33 -15.91 1.49
CA LEU A 423 5.83 -15.17 2.66
C LEU A 423 5.60 -13.66 2.54
N THR A 424 5.62 -13.13 1.31
CA THR A 424 5.32 -11.71 1.05
C THR A 424 3.85 -11.42 1.34
N ASP A 425 2.92 -12.28 0.90
CA ASP A 425 1.48 -12.17 1.25
C ASP A 425 1.28 -12.18 2.76
N GLU A 426 1.85 -13.18 3.44
CA GLU A 426 1.71 -13.35 4.88
C GLU A 426 2.14 -12.08 5.62
N LEU A 427 3.29 -11.50 5.24
CA LEU A 427 3.87 -10.35 5.91
C LEU A 427 3.12 -9.05 5.62
N LEU A 428 2.71 -8.82 4.37
CA LEU A 428 1.90 -7.65 4.02
C LEU A 428 0.55 -7.69 4.72
N GLU A 429 -0.11 -8.85 4.77
CA GLU A 429 -1.38 -9.02 5.49
C GLU A 429 -1.21 -8.83 7.00
N THR A 430 -0.16 -9.43 7.59
CA THR A 430 0.16 -9.22 9.01
C THR A 430 0.40 -7.74 9.32
N ARG A 431 1.10 -7.01 8.43
CA ARG A 431 1.32 -5.56 8.59
C ARG A 431 0.01 -4.80 8.53
N ARG A 432 -0.87 -5.10 7.57
CA ARG A 432 -2.19 -4.46 7.47
C ARG A 432 -3.01 -4.68 8.74
N GLN A 433 -2.99 -5.89 9.30
CA GLN A 433 -3.66 -6.21 10.55
C GLN A 433 -3.05 -5.47 11.75
N GLU A 434 -1.72 -5.35 11.84
CA GLU A 434 -1.04 -4.57 12.89
C GLU A 434 -1.37 -3.06 12.80
N LEU A 435 -1.63 -2.56 11.60
CA LEU A 435 -2.01 -1.17 11.35
C LEU A 435 -3.51 -0.90 11.51
N ARG A 436 -4.37 -1.93 11.39
CA ARG A 436 -5.80 -1.82 11.60
C ARG A 436 -6.10 -1.34 13.01
N LYS A 437 -6.77 -0.19 13.13
CA LYS A 437 -7.19 0.38 14.41
C LYS A 437 -8.67 0.15 14.67
N LYS A 438 -9.05 0.04 15.93
CA LYS A 438 -10.42 0.16 16.39
C LYS A 438 -10.64 1.58 16.90
N ILE A 439 -11.50 2.33 16.23
CA ILE A 439 -11.68 3.75 16.48
C ILE A 439 -13.13 4.01 16.91
N LEU A 440 -13.32 4.76 18.00
CA LEU A 440 -14.63 5.16 18.50
C LEU A 440 -14.84 6.67 18.38
N ILE A 441 -15.83 7.08 17.59
CA ILE A 441 -16.31 8.47 17.53
C ILE A 441 -17.35 8.67 18.64
N VAL A 442 -17.21 9.73 19.43
CA VAL A 442 -18.13 10.04 20.55
C VAL A 442 -18.89 11.34 20.28
N ARG A 443 -20.21 11.24 20.04
CA ARG A 443 -21.13 12.39 19.91
C ARG A 443 -22.48 12.07 20.54
N LEU A 444 -22.74 12.66 21.71
CA LEU A 444 -23.88 12.31 22.59
C LEU A 444 -24.86 13.48 22.78
N SER A 445 -25.15 14.19 21.69
CA SER A 445 -25.85 15.49 21.63
C SER A 445 -27.15 15.41 20.82
N ALA A 446 -27.71 16.55 20.40
CA ALA A 446 -28.94 16.60 19.61
C ALA A 446 -28.73 16.17 18.14
N ILE A 447 -29.81 15.98 17.39
CA ILE A 447 -29.75 15.52 15.99
C ILE A 447 -28.93 16.46 15.08
N GLY A 448 -29.09 17.78 15.19
CA GLY A 448 -28.32 18.75 14.39
C GLY A 448 -26.82 18.67 14.67
N ASP A 449 -26.45 18.49 15.94
CA ASP A 449 -25.07 18.29 16.35
C ASP A 449 -24.45 17.00 15.80
N VAL A 450 -25.26 15.94 15.61
CA VAL A 450 -24.82 14.67 15.01
C VAL A 450 -24.64 14.84 13.51
N ILE A 451 -25.55 15.55 12.83
CA ILE A 451 -25.43 15.88 11.41
C ILE A 451 -24.13 16.67 11.14
N HIS A 452 -23.80 17.65 11.99
CA HIS A 452 -22.53 18.39 11.90
C HIS A 452 -21.28 17.52 12.08
N ALA A 453 -21.43 16.35 12.69
CA ALA A 453 -20.32 15.43 12.92
C ALA A 453 -20.23 14.32 11.86
N LEU A 454 -21.24 14.12 11.00
CA LEU A 454 -21.21 13.10 9.95
C LEU A 454 -19.99 13.19 9.03
N PRO A 455 -19.52 14.39 8.61
CA PRO A 455 -18.31 14.51 7.79
C PRO A 455 -17.04 13.95 8.45
N VAL A 456 -17.01 13.85 9.79
CA VAL A 456 -15.91 13.20 10.50
C VAL A 456 -15.86 11.72 10.17
N ALA A 457 -17.00 11.01 10.09
CA ALA A 457 -17.00 9.59 9.75
C ALA A 457 -16.39 9.34 8.36
N ARG A 458 -16.74 10.18 7.37
CA ARG A 458 -16.16 10.13 6.02
C ARG A 458 -14.66 10.39 6.01
N ALA A 459 -14.21 11.45 6.69
CA ALA A 459 -12.79 11.78 6.82
C ALA A 459 -11.99 10.62 7.46
N MET A 460 -12.58 10.00 8.48
CA MET A 460 -12.01 8.85 9.18
C MET A 460 -11.91 7.62 8.29
N ARG A 461 -12.96 7.26 7.53
CA ARG A 461 -12.91 6.13 6.60
C ARG A 461 -11.87 6.33 5.50
N LYS A 462 -11.76 7.54 4.94
CA LYS A 462 -10.73 7.87 3.92
C LYS A 462 -9.32 7.70 4.48
N SER A 463 -9.08 8.17 5.70
CA SER A 463 -7.74 8.17 6.32
C SER A 463 -7.36 6.83 6.96
N TYR A 464 -8.37 6.02 7.31
CA TYR A 464 -8.21 4.71 7.94
C TYR A 464 -9.07 3.64 7.24
N PRO A 465 -8.79 3.33 5.96
CA PRO A 465 -9.66 2.48 5.14
C PRO A 465 -9.87 1.08 5.73
N ASN A 466 -8.83 0.52 6.36
CA ASN A 466 -8.84 -0.82 6.92
C ASN A 466 -9.26 -0.89 8.40
N SER A 467 -9.48 0.25 9.06
CA SER A 467 -9.82 0.31 10.48
C SER A 467 -11.30 -0.03 10.73
N GLU A 468 -11.59 -0.52 11.94
CA GLU A 468 -12.97 -0.62 12.43
C GLU A 468 -13.38 0.71 13.04
N ILE A 469 -14.37 1.38 12.46
CA ILE A 469 -14.85 2.70 12.89
C ILE A 469 -16.23 2.51 13.52
N SER A 470 -16.29 2.73 14.82
CA SER A 470 -17.50 2.72 15.62
C SER A 470 -17.95 4.13 15.96
N TRP A 471 -19.25 4.34 16.13
CA TRP A 471 -19.79 5.60 16.64
C TRP A 471 -20.80 5.35 17.76
N ILE A 472 -20.56 5.96 18.93
CA ILE A 472 -21.54 6.01 20.02
C ILE A 472 -22.44 7.26 19.95
N VAL A 473 -23.75 7.04 19.93
CA VAL A 473 -24.80 8.07 19.85
C VAL A 473 -25.95 7.81 20.83
N GLU A 474 -26.83 8.80 21.05
CA GLU A 474 -28.11 8.59 21.76
C GLU A 474 -29.19 8.10 20.79
N GLU A 475 -30.18 7.34 21.28
CA GLU A 475 -31.25 6.69 20.46
C GLU A 475 -31.93 7.65 19.46
N LYS A 476 -32.24 8.87 19.89
CA LYS A 476 -32.90 9.89 19.07
C LYS A 476 -32.17 10.28 17.77
N ALA A 477 -30.88 9.97 17.65
CA ALA A 477 -30.05 10.29 16.49
C ALA A 477 -29.57 9.05 15.74
N LYS A 478 -30.00 7.85 16.17
CA LYS A 478 -29.62 6.56 15.61
C LYS A 478 -29.82 6.50 14.09
N ASP A 479 -30.99 6.93 13.63
CA ASP A 479 -31.37 6.89 12.21
C ASP A 479 -30.42 7.66 11.29
N LEU A 480 -29.71 8.67 11.80
CA LEU A 480 -28.77 9.48 11.01
C LEU A 480 -27.44 8.75 10.73
N VAL A 481 -27.10 7.76 11.56
CA VAL A 481 -25.82 7.03 11.48
C VAL A 481 -25.99 5.56 11.12
N MET A 482 -27.20 4.99 11.29
CA MET A 482 -27.54 3.65 10.86
C MET A 482 -27.29 3.47 9.36
N ASP A 483 -26.65 2.36 9.00
CA ASP A 483 -26.29 2.00 7.62
C ASP A 483 -25.34 2.99 6.92
N ASN A 484 -24.69 3.89 7.67
CA ASN A 484 -23.70 4.81 7.09
C ASN A 484 -22.51 4.01 6.55
N PRO A 485 -22.11 4.19 5.28
CA PRO A 485 -21.07 3.37 4.63
C PRO A 485 -19.67 3.56 5.24
N ASN A 486 -19.47 4.61 6.05
CA ASN A 486 -18.20 4.90 6.69
C ASN A 486 -18.04 4.20 8.05
N LEU A 487 -19.11 3.63 8.61
CA LEU A 487 -19.15 3.08 9.97
C LEU A 487 -19.34 1.56 9.93
N ASP A 488 -18.54 0.84 10.71
CA ASP A 488 -18.69 -0.61 10.86
C ASP A 488 -19.68 -0.96 11.98
N ARG A 489 -19.84 -0.07 12.97
CA ARG A 489 -20.64 -0.33 14.16
C ARG A 489 -21.24 0.93 14.76
N ILE A 490 -22.51 0.85 15.13
CA ILE A 490 -23.21 1.88 15.90
C ILE A 490 -23.43 1.38 17.32
N ILE A 491 -23.08 2.20 18.31
CA ILE A 491 -23.29 1.91 19.73
C ILE A 491 -24.32 2.88 20.26
N LEU A 492 -25.42 2.36 20.80
CA LEU A 492 -26.52 3.16 21.32
C LEU A 492 -26.36 3.33 22.82
N LEU A 493 -26.28 4.58 23.28
CA LEU A 493 -26.23 4.91 24.71
C LEU A 493 -27.68 4.94 25.26
N PRO A 494 -28.09 4.00 26.14
CA PRO A 494 -29.48 3.87 26.62
C PRO A 494 -29.80 4.88 27.74
N LYS A 495 -29.50 6.16 27.51
CA LYS A 495 -29.65 7.23 28.50
C LYS A 495 -31.09 7.44 28.95
N ALA A 496 -32.06 7.28 28.05
CA ALA A 496 -33.47 7.47 28.39
C ALA A 496 -33.95 6.39 29.38
N GLU A 497 -33.57 5.14 29.13
CA GLU A 497 -33.83 4.00 30.01
C GLU A 497 -33.19 4.21 31.37
N TRP A 498 -31.89 4.54 31.43
CA TRP A 498 -31.23 4.84 32.69
C TRP A 498 -31.90 5.98 33.45
N LYS A 499 -32.37 7.03 32.77
CA LYS A 499 -33.05 8.15 33.43
C LYS A 499 -34.40 7.73 34.01
N ASN A 500 -35.13 6.84 33.35
CA ASN A 500 -36.39 6.31 33.85
C ASN A 500 -36.14 5.36 35.03
N ASN A 501 -35.24 4.39 34.86
CA ASN A 501 -34.86 3.44 35.90
C ASN A 501 -34.25 4.15 37.11
N PHE A 502 -33.53 5.27 36.94
CA PHE A 502 -32.98 6.02 38.06
C PHE A 502 -34.06 6.66 38.95
N LYS A 503 -35.24 6.98 38.37
CA LYS A 503 -36.38 7.48 39.15
C LYS A 503 -37.04 6.36 39.97
N GLU A 504 -37.02 5.13 39.45
CA GLU A 504 -37.65 3.96 40.08
C GLU A 504 -36.68 3.25 41.06
N ASN A 505 -35.49 2.91 40.57
CA ASN A 505 -34.44 2.20 41.29
C ASN A 505 -33.02 2.66 40.87
N LYS A 506 -32.44 3.55 41.69
CA LYS A 506 -31.08 4.11 41.45
C LYS A 506 -29.99 3.05 41.31
N TRP A 507 -30.08 1.95 42.07
CA TRP A 507 -29.04 0.92 42.07
C TRP A 507 -29.04 0.10 40.79
N GLU A 508 -30.22 -0.14 40.23
CA GLU A 508 -30.40 -0.86 38.97
C GLU A 508 -29.90 -0.03 37.80
N ALA A 509 -30.28 1.24 37.71
CA ALA A 509 -29.75 2.16 36.70
C ALA A 509 -28.21 2.30 36.74
N LEU A 510 -27.61 2.30 37.94
CA LEU A 510 -26.15 2.31 38.08
C LEU A 510 -25.49 0.99 37.66
N LYS A 511 -26.15 -0.16 37.92
CA LYS A 511 -25.67 -1.47 37.46
C LYS A 511 -25.75 -1.58 35.94
N GLU A 512 -26.83 -1.13 35.32
CA GLU A 512 -27.01 -1.08 33.87
C GLU A 512 -25.96 -0.18 33.21
N ALA A 513 -25.76 1.03 33.75
CA ALA A 513 -24.73 1.94 33.25
C ALA A 513 -23.33 1.34 33.38
N LYS A 514 -23.02 0.69 34.52
CA LYS A 514 -21.75 -0.01 34.68
C LYS A 514 -21.60 -1.16 33.67
N SER A 515 -22.62 -2.01 33.53
CA SER A 515 -22.62 -3.12 32.57
C SER A 515 -22.36 -2.62 31.16
N PHE A 516 -23.03 -1.56 30.74
CA PHE A 516 -22.82 -0.97 29.43
C PHE A 516 -21.37 -0.49 29.21
N PHE A 517 -20.74 0.13 30.23
CA PHE A 517 -19.35 0.57 30.11
C PHE A 517 -18.35 -0.58 30.23
N ASP A 518 -18.68 -1.64 30.96
CA ASP A 518 -17.91 -2.88 30.98
C ASP A 518 -17.94 -3.50 29.56
N ASP A 519 -19.12 -3.62 28.94
CA ASP A 519 -19.29 -4.08 27.56
C ASP A 519 -18.59 -3.14 26.54
N LEU A 520 -18.66 -1.82 26.76
CA LEU A 520 -17.99 -0.83 25.90
C LEU A 520 -16.47 -1.01 25.91
N ASN A 521 -15.91 -1.34 27.07
CA ASN A 521 -14.49 -1.60 27.25
C ASN A 521 -14.04 -2.92 26.62
N GLU A 522 -14.93 -3.92 26.52
CA GLU A 522 -14.63 -5.20 25.86
C GLU A 522 -14.38 -5.07 24.34
N TYR A 523 -14.82 -3.97 23.71
CA TYR A 523 -14.51 -3.69 22.32
C TYR A 523 -13.01 -3.44 22.07
N ASP A 524 -12.25 -3.08 23.11
CA ASP A 524 -10.80 -2.85 23.05
C ASP A 524 -10.41 -1.80 22.00
N PHE A 525 -10.99 -0.60 22.12
CA PHE A 525 -10.71 0.51 21.19
C PHE A 525 -9.27 1.00 21.32
N ASP A 526 -8.56 1.16 20.21
CA ASP A 526 -7.24 1.79 20.20
C ASP A 526 -7.34 3.31 20.44
N ILE A 527 -8.33 3.92 19.78
CA ILE A 527 -8.48 5.37 19.62
C ILE A 527 -9.93 5.77 19.93
N THR A 528 -10.09 6.83 20.71
CA THR A 528 -11.38 7.55 20.83
C THR A 528 -11.23 8.99 20.38
N LEU A 529 -12.20 9.47 19.60
CA LEU A 529 -12.31 10.86 19.18
C LEU A 529 -13.60 11.48 19.74
N ASP A 530 -13.45 12.33 20.74
CA ASP A 530 -14.56 13.11 21.30
C ASP A 530 -14.74 14.43 20.54
N VAL A 531 -15.67 14.41 19.60
CA VAL A 531 -16.10 15.61 18.86
C VAL A 531 -17.11 16.46 19.63
N HIS A 532 -17.61 15.98 20.77
CA HIS A 532 -18.60 16.67 21.61
C HIS A 532 -17.96 17.61 22.63
N GLY A 533 -16.95 17.12 23.37
CA GLY A 533 -16.18 17.93 24.31
C GLY A 533 -16.92 18.32 25.60
N LEU A 534 -17.88 17.50 26.08
CA LEU A 534 -18.60 17.70 27.34
C LEU A 534 -18.22 16.63 28.38
N PHE A 535 -18.60 16.81 29.65
CA PHE A 535 -18.19 15.91 30.73
C PHE A 535 -18.55 14.45 30.42
N LYS A 536 -19.80 14.23 30.02
CA LYS A 536 -20.33 12.90 29.72
C LYS A 536 -19.59 12.23 28.56
N SER A 537 -19.30 12.96 27.48
CA SER A 537 -18.57 12.39 26.33
C SER A 537 -17.12 12.11 26.69
N GLY A 538 -16.47 13.00 27.45
CA GLY A 538 -15.14 12.76 27.97
C GLY A 538 -15.09 11.53 28.87
N LEU A 539 -16.04 11.38 29.80
CA LEU A 539 -16.15 10.19 30.64
C LEU A 539 -16.36 8.92 29.81
N THR A 540 -17.19 8.96 28.75
CA THR A 540 -17.36 7.84 27.81
C THR A 540 -16.03 7.47 27.15
N THR A 541 -15.20 8.43 26.71
CA THR A 541 -13.87 8.10 26.17
C THR A 541 -13.00 7.38 27.20
N TYR A 542 -13.02 7.82 28.46
CA TYR A 542 -12.23 7.21 29.52
C TYR A 542 -12.69 5.79 29.85
N LEU A 543 -14.00 5.59 29.97
CA LEU A 543 -14.59 4.30 30.31
C LEU A 543 -14.55 3.29 29.15
N SER A 544 -14.35 3.73 27.90
CA SER A 544 -14.12 2.82 26.77
C SER A 544 -12.80 2.05 26.84
N GLY A 545 -11.90 2.41 27.77
CA GLY A 545 -10.58 1.79 27.90
C GLY A 545 -9.53 2.24 26.89
N ALA A 546 -9.90 3.09 25.92
CA ALA A 546 -9.03 3.39 24.80
C ALA A 546 -7.67 3.98 25.22
N SER A 547 -6.61 3.46 24.60
CA SER A 547 -5.23 3.88 24.90
C SER A 547 -4.95 5.31 24.46
N GLN A 548 -5.53 5.74 23.34
CA GLN A 548 -5.50 7.12 22.85
C GLN A 548 -6.90 7.74 22.99
N ARG A 549 -6.98 8.84 23.72
CA ARG A 549 -8.23 9.57 23.97
C ARG A 549 -8.05 11.02 23.57
N ILE A 550 -8.63 11.36 22.44
CA ILE A 550 -8.47 12.63 21.76
C ILE A 550 -9.73 13.46 21.94
N GLY A 551 -9.55 14.72 22.27
CA GLY A 551 -10.64 15.67 22.39
C GLY A 551 -10.16 17.12 22.38
N PRO A 552 -11.09 18.10 22.42
CA PRO A 552 -10.73 19.50 22.39
C PRO A 552 -9.97 19.93 23.65
N LYS A 553 -8.88 20.71 23.47
CA LYS A 553 -8.11 21.32 24.56
C LYS A 553 -8.94 22.32 25.37
N ASN A 554 -9.90 22.97 24.74
CA ASN A 554 -10.89 23.88 25.34
C ASN A 554 -12.24 23.18 25.59
N GLY A 555 -12.23 21.86 25.86
CA GLY A 555 -13.43 21.12 26.22
C GLY A 555 -14.17 21.74 27.43
N ARG A 556 -15.51 21.65 27.40
CA ARG A 556 -16.40 22.23 28.42
C ARG A 556 -16.73 21.21 29.52
N GLU A 557 -17.30 21.69 30.61
CA GLU A 557 -17.72 20.86 31.75
C GLU A 557 -16.59 20.00 32.35
N GLY A 558 -15.33 20.43 32.20
CA GLY A 558 -14.17 19.69 32.69
C GLY A 558 -13.80 18.44 31.89
N SER A 559 -14.38 18.22 30.70
CA SER A 559 -14.13 17.04 29.85
C SER A 559 -12.65 16.79 29.52
N THR A 560 -11.85 17.86 29.50
CA THR A 560 -10.41 17.84 29.18
C THR A 560 -9.56 16.95 30.09
N ILE A 561 -10.06 16.58 31.28
CA ILE A 561 -9.34 15.68 32.22
C ILE A 561 -9.27 14.24 31.71
N PHE A 562 -10.19 13.84 30.83
CA PHE A 562 -10.30 12.48 30.34
C PHE A 562 -9.40 12.20 29.12
N TYR A 563 -8.96 13.25 28.43
CA TYR A 563 -8.15 13.15 27.22
C TYR A 563 -6.65 13.13 27.54
N ASN A 564 -5.92 12.21 26.93
CA ASN A 564 -4.46 12.19 26.98
C ASN A 564 -3.81 12.89 25.77
N GLN A 565 -4.57 13.13 24.71
CA GLN A 565 -4.17 13.99 23.59
C GLN A 565 -5.23 15.07 23.39
N LYS A 566 -4.80 16.32 23.25
CA LYS A 566 -5.68 17.49 23.27
C LYS A 566 -5.46 18.31 22.01
N VAL A 567 -6.51 18.49 21.23
CA VAL A 567 -6.47 19.23 19.97
C VAL A 567 -6.74 20.70 20.25
N GLU A 568 -5.85 21.57 19.80
CA GLU A 568 -6.01 23.02 19.92
C GLU A 568 -6.79 23.56 18.72
N LEU A 569 -8.04 23.94 18.96
CA LEU A 569 -8.93 24.51 17.95
C LEU A 569 -8.50 25.92 17.54
N PRO A 570 -8.81 26.35 16.29
CA PRO A 570 -8.62 27.74 15.87
C PRO A 570 -9.28 28.73 16.81
N LYS A 571 -8.67 29.92 16.95
CA LYS A 571 -9.22 31.01 17.77
C LYS A 571 -10.39 31.73 17.10
N GLU A 572 -10.46 31.67 15.78
CA GLU A 572 -11.54 32.26 14.98
C GLU A 572 -12.82 31.42 15.14
N GLU A 573 -13.97 32.09 15.12
CA GLU A 573 -15.25 31.39 15.09
C GLU A 573 -15.45 30.74 13.73
N ILE A 574 -15.40 29.41 13.72
CA ILE A 574 -15.60 28.57 12.54
C ILE A 574 -16.91 27.79 12.67
N HIS A 575 -17.42 27.31 11.54
CA HIS A 575 -18.63 26.50 11.52
C HIS A 575 -18.44 25.20 12.33
N GLN A 576 -19.52 24.68 12.94
CA GLN A 576 -19.43 23.45 13.75
C GLN A 576 -18.92 22.22 12.97
N ILE A 577 -19.25 22.13 11.67
CA ILE A 577 -18.70 21.09 10.77
C ILE A 577 -17.18 21.23 10.67
N ASP A 578 -16.67 22.41 10.34
CA ASP A 578 -15.24 22.67 10.22
C ASP A 578 -14.52 22.41 11.54
N ARG A 579 -15.14 22.80 12.67
CA ARG A 579 -14.63 22.50 14.00
C ARG A 579 -14.51 21.00 14.26
N ASN A 580 -15.51 20.20 13.87
CA ASN A 580 -15.48 18.76 14.05
C ASN A 580 -14.43 18.09 13.14
N LEU A 581 -14.29 18.56 11.90
CA LEU A 581 -13.24 18.11 10.97
C LEU A 581 -11.84 18.46 11.49
N TYR A 582 -11.67 19.64 12.09
CA TYR A 582 -10.42 20.04 12.73
C TYR A 582 -10.06 19.11 13.91
N LEU A 583 -11.04 18.65 14.67
CA LEU A 583 -10.80 17.63 15.71
C LEU A 583 -10.35 16.29 15.11
N ALA A 584 -10.92 15.89 13.97
CA ALA A 584 -10.53 14.69 13.24
C ALA A 584 -9.08 14.78 12.70
N GLN A 585 -8.64 15.97 12.25
CA GLN A 585 -7.24 16.22 11.91
C GLN A 585 -6.29 16.00 13.08
N GLY A 586 -6.77 16.12 14.32
CA GLY A 586 -6.01 15.81 15.53
C GLY A 586 -5.52 14.35 15.63
N ILE A 587 -6.12 13.43 14.87
CA ILE A 587 -5.64 12.06 14.69
C ILE A 587 -5.07 11.80 13.30
N GLY A 588 -4.89 12.84 12.48
CA GLY A 588 -4.39 12.71 11.12
C GLY A 588 -5.46 12.37 10.08
N ALA A 589 -6.75 12.55 10.42
CA ALA A 589 -7.80 12.40 9.43
C ALA A 589 -7.99 13.68 8.62
N GLU A 590 -7.78 13.61 7.32
CA GLU A 590 -7.91 14.74 6.39
C GLU A 590 -9.16 14.61 5.53
N SER A 591 -9.79 15.73 5.20
CA SER A 591 -10.93 15.77 4.28
C SER A 591 -10.85 17.02 3.40
N GLU A 592 -10.88 16.80 2.08
CA GLU A 592 -10.93 17.85 1.07
C GLU A 592 -12.38 18.29 0.78
N GLU A 593 -13.35 17.42 1.07
CA GLU A 593 -14.77 17.63 0.82
C GLU A 593 -15.62 17.31 2.05
N VAL A 594 -16.73 18.03 2.21
CA VAL A 594 -17.73 17.77 3.26
C VAL A 594 -18.82 16.86 2.68
N GLY A 595 -18.91 15.63 3.19
CA GLY A 595 -19.97 14.67 2.85
C GLY A 595 -20.67 14.17 4.10
N PHE A 596 -22.01 14.09 4.06
CA PHE A 596 -22.83 13.65 5.19
C PHE A 596 -23.15 12.15 5.15
N ASP A 597 -23.21 11.56 3.95
CA ASP A 597 -23.37 10.12 3.70
C ASP A 597 -24.51 9.46 4.51
N ILE A 598 -25.68 10.11 4.55
CA ILE A 598 -26.89 9.55 5.18
C ILE A 598 -27.51 8.52 4.22
N SER A 599 -27.58 7.26 4.65
CA SER A 599 -28.13 6.17 3.86
C SER A 599 -29.65 6.12 3.92
N ILE A 600 -30.30 6.40 2.79
CA ILE A 600 -31.74 6.25 2.57
C ILE A 600 -31.98 4.88 1.93
N SER A 601 -32.87 4.07 2.52
CA SER A 601 -33.26 2.77 1.96
C SER A 601 -34.45 2.92 1.02
N LYS A 602 -34.62 1.94 0.13
CA LYS A 602 -35.82 1.84 -0.74
C LYS A 602 -37.14 1.79 0.03
N GLU A 603 -37.11 1.32 1.27
CA GLU A 603 -38.29 1.31 2.14
C GLU A 603 -38.69 2.72 2.57
N ASN A 604 -37.70 3.58 2.90
CA ASN A 604 -37.95 4.98 3.22
C ASN A 604 -38.45 5.75 1.98
N GLU A 605 -37.87 5.51 0.81
CA GLU A 605 -38.35 6.07 -0.48
C GLU A 605 -39.82 5.72 -0.70
N LYS A 606 -40.16 4.43 -0.60
CA LYS A 606 -41.53 3.95 -0.78
C LYS A 606 -42.49 4.54 0.25
N ARG A 607 -42.06 4.69 1.50
CA ARG A 607 -42.90 5.28 2.55
C ARG A 607 -43.24 6.74 2.25
N ILE A 608 -42.30 7.50 1.68
CA ILE A 608 -42.56 8.87 1.22
C ILE A 608 -43.48 8.88 -0.02
N ASP A 609 -43.33 7.95 -0.96
CA ASP A 609 -44.27 7.80 -2.09
C ASP A 609 -45.71 7.55 -1.60
N GLU A 610 -45.87 6.67 -0.61
CA GLU A 610 -47.16 6.34 0.00
C GLU A 610 -47.76 7.58 0.70
N LEU A 611 -46.95 8.36 1.43
CA LEU A 611 -47.40 9.61 2.07
C LEU A 611 -47.83 10.66 1.04
N PHE A 612 -47.07 10.83 -0.04
CA PHE A 612 -47.41 11.77 -1.11
C PHE A 612 -48.71 11.38 -1.80
N THR A 613 -48.91 10.07 -2.02
CA THR A 613 -50.16 9.55 -2.59
C THR A 613 -51.34 9.70 -1.64
N GLU A 614 -51.18 9.35 -0.35
CA GLU A 614 -52.22 9.46 0.69
C GLU A 614 -52.73 10.90 0.82
N LEU A 615 -51.82 11.87 0.79
CA LEU A 615 -52.13 13.28 0.92
C LEU A 615 -52.45 13.95 -0.42
N SER A 616 -52.40 13.21 -1.54
CA SER A 616 -52.62 13.73 -2.89
C SER A 616 -51.73 14.94 -3.22
N ILE A 617 -50.45 14.88 -2.82
CA ILE A 617 -49.46 15.92 -3.08
C ILE A 617 -49.10 15.91 -4.57
N ASN A 618 -49.24 17.06 -5.23
CA ASN A 618 -48.87 17.19 -6.63
C ASN A 618 -47.36 17.37 -6.81
N VAL A 619 -46.67 16.25 -7.05
CA VAL A 619 -45.21 16.22 -7.24
C VAL A 619 -44.71 16.90 -8.52
N ASP A 620 -45.60 17.23 -9.47
CA ASP A 620 -45.24 17.96 -10.69
C ASP A 620 -45.09 19.48 -10.44
N LYS A 621 -45.56 19.97 -9.29
CA LYS A 621 -45.37 21.35 -8.85
C LYS A 621 -44.11 21.50 -8.01
N ILE A 622 -43.71 22.75 -7.77
CA ILE A 622 -42.64 23.07 -6.82
C ILE A 622 -43.10 22.64 -5.43
N LEU A 623 -42.27 21.86 -4.73
CA LEU A 623 -42.47 21.44 -3.36
C LEU A 623 -41.59 22.28 -2.43
N ILE A 624 -42.19 22.88 -1.40
CA ILE A 624 -41.49 23.68 -0.39
C ILE A 624 -41.74 23.08 0.99
N ALA A 625 -40.67 22.67 1.68
CA ALA A 625 -40.77 22.24 3.06
C ALA A 625 -40.66 23.42 4.03
N ILE A 626 -41.54 23.48 5.03
CA ILE A 626 -41.46 24.43 6.14
C ILE A 626 -41.32 23.67 7.46
N ASN A 627 -40.37 24.06 8.31
CA ASN A 627 -40.23 23.55 9.67
C ASN A 627 -40.37 24.70 10.68
N PRO A 628 -41.56 24.89 11.28
CA PRO A 628 -41.85 26.09 12.04
C PRO A 628 -41.33 26.11 13.48
N PHE A 629 -41.11 24.92 14.07
CA PHE A 629 -40.86 24.81 15.51
C PHE A 629 -39.52 24.17 15.88
N THR A 630 -39.03 24.57 17.04
CA THR A 630 -37.92 23.92 17.75
C THR A 630 -38.15 23.91 19.26
N SER A 631 -37.50 22.96 19.94
CA SER A 631 -37.44 22.89 21.41
C SER A 631 -36.86 24.13 22.07
N TRP A 632 -36.07 24.93 21.34
CA TRP A 632 -35.57 26.23 21.81
C TRP A 632 -36.50 27.34 21.30
N THR A 633 -37.56 27.59 22.06
CA THR A 633 -38.69 28.45 21.64
C THR A 633 -38.32 29.87 21.26
N SER A 634 -37.24 30.47 21.79
CA SER A 634 -36.81 31.81 21.36
C SER A 634 -36.28 31.91 19.92
N LYS A 635 -36.06 30.77 19.25
CA LYS A 635 -35.76 30.71 17.81
C LYS A 635 -36.99 30.60 16.92
N ASN A 636 -38.17 30.34 17.47
CA ASN A 636 -39.37 30.16 16.66
C ASN A 636 -39.80 31.49 16.04
N TRP A 637 -40.11 31.45 14.75
CA TRP A 637 -40.80 32.55 14.08
C TRP A 637 -42.30 32.51 14.42
N LEU A 638 -43.01 33.61 14.17
CA LEU A 638 -44.41 33.74 14.59
C LEU A 638 -45.33 32.83 13.74
N PRO A 639 -46.24 32.04 14.36
CA PRO A 639 -47.18 31.19 13.64
C PRO A 639 -47.97 31.90 12.54
N GLU A 640 -48.44 33.12 12.83
CA GLU A 640 -49.22 33.95 11.90
C GLU A 640 -48.40 34.31 10.66
N ARG A 641 -47.08 34.44 10.80
CA ARG A 641 -46.19 34.75 9.68
C ARG A 641 -45.89 33.54 8.82
N PHE A 642 -45.81 32.34 9.42
CA PHE A 642 -45.75 31.11 8.65
C PHE A 642 -47.02 30.90 7.85
N ALA A 643 -48.20 31.14 8.44
CA ALA A 643 -49.48 31.07 7.75
C ALA A 643 -49.52 32.01 6.53
N HIS A 644 -49.27 33.31 6.75
CA HIS A 644 -49.25 34.30 5.67
C HIS A 644 -48.18 34.02 4.60
N LEU A 645 -47.02 33.48 4.99
CA LEU A 645 -46.00 33.08 4.03
C LEU A 645 -46.49 31.91 3.18
N ALA A 646 -47.08 30.89 3.78
CA ALA A 646 -47.61 29.74 3.07
C ALA A 646 -48.72 30.15 2.08
N ASP A 647 -49.65 31.01 2.49
CA ASP A 647 -50.67 31.59 1.60
C ASP A 647 -50.04 32.26 0.37
N LYS A 648 -49.02 33.11 0.58
CA LYS A 648 -48.32 33.78 -0.54
C LYS A 648 -47.58 32.81 -1.45
N LEU A 649 -46.96 31.77 -0.88
CA LEU A 649 -46.25 30.75 -1.66
C LEU A 649 -47.23 30.01 -2.58
N ILE A 650 -48.34 29.52 -2.02
CA ILE A 650 -49.37 28.78 -2.76
C ILE A 650 -50.01 29.67 -3.85
N THR A 651 -50.48 30.86 -3.48
CA THR A 651 -51.26 31.73 -4.39
C THR A 651 -50.43 32.40 -5.49
N GLU A 652 -49.20 32.84 -5.18
CA GLU A 652 -48.39 33.59 -6.13
C GLU A 652 -47.35 32.74 -6.88
N LEU A 653 -46.97 31.56 -6.37
CA LEU A 653 -45.97 30.67 -7.00
C LEU A 653 -46.55 29.34 -7.50
N ASP A 654 -47.82 29.04 -7.24
CA ASP A 654 -48.47 27.77 -7.60
C ASP A 654 -47.64 26.54 -7.15
N CYS A 655 -47.25 26.53 -5.87
CA CYS A 655 -46.45 25.48 -5.26
C CYS A 655 -47.22 24.68 -4.20
N GLU A 656 -46.73 23.50 -3.87
CA GLU A 656 -47.21 22.67 -2.76
C GLU A 656 -46.32 22.90 -1.53
N VAL A 657 -46.92 23.19 -0.38
CA VAL A 657 -46.22 23.48 0.88
C VAL A 657 -46.37 22.31 1.85
N ILE A 658 -45.25 21.82 2.37
CA ILE A 658 -45.18 20.66 3.25
C ILE A 658 -44.65 21.11 4.63
N MET A 659 -45.53 21.13 5.63
CA MET A 659 -45.16 21.44 7.01
C MET A 659 -44.60 20.20 7.70
N THR A 660 -43.40 20.32 8.28
CA THR A 660 -42.67 19.24 8.93
C THR A 660 -42.38 19.56 10.39
N GLY A 661 -42.25 18.53 11.22
CA GLY A 661 -42.04 18.67 12.66
C GLY A 661 -42.01 17.33 13.38
N GLY A 662 -41.65 17.35 14.66
CA GLY A 662 -41.75 16.17 15.51
C GLY A 662 -43.20 15.88 15.93
N PRO A 663 -43.46 14.75 16.60
CA PRO A 663 -44.80 14.40 17.08
C PRO A 663 -45.44 15.45 17.98
N GLY A 664 -44.63 16.18 18.77
CA GLY A 664 -45.11 17.26 19.64
C GLY A 664 -45.41 18.57 18.94
N ASP A 665 -45.06 18.70 17.65
CA ASP A 665 -45.27 19.92 16.87
C ASP A 665 -46.58 19.89 16.07
N ARG A 666 -47.27 18.74 16.03
CA ARG A 666 -48.44 18.49 15.18
C ARG A 666 -49.55 19.51 15.40
N ASP A 667 -49.97 19.69 16.64
CA ASP A 667 -51.08 20.60 16.99
C ASP A 667 -50.70 22.05 16.64
N GLY A 668 -49.45 22.45 16.90
CA GLY A 668 -48.98 23.79 16.55
C GLY A 668 -48.91 24.02 15.03
N VAL A 669 -48.65 22.97 14.24
CA VAL A 669 -48.71 23.06 12.78
C VAL A 669 -50.16 23.15 12.30
N ASP A 670 -51.07 22.37 12.89
CA ASP A 670 -52.50 22.48 12.60
C ASP A 670 -53.02 23.88 12.93
N ASP A 671 -52.57 24.49 14.03
CA ASP A 671 -52.89 25.88 14.39
C ASP A 671 -52.40 26.88 13.34
N ILE A 672 -51.20 26.71 12.77
CA ILE A 672 -50.70 27.54 11.67
C ILE A 672 -51.61 27.40 10.43
N ILE A 673 -51.98 26.17 10.07
CA ILE A 673 -52.83 25.91 8.91
C ILE A 673 -54.23 26.52 9.11
N ASN A 674 -54.78 26.47 10.32
CA ASN A 674 -56.07 27.08 10.64
C ASN A 674 -56.07 28.62 10.57
N LEU A 675 -54.91 29.27 10.57
CA LEU A 675 -54.75 30.71 10.40
C LEU A 675 -54.64 31.13 8.92
N MET A 676 -54.49 30.19 8.00
CA MET A 676 -54.33 30.45 6.56
C MET A 676 -55.66 30.81 5.89
N GLU A 677 -55.58 31.59 4.81
CA GLU A 677 -56.74 31.87 3.95
C GLU A 677 -56.95 30.78 2.88
N GLU A 678 -55.89 30.12 2.44
CA GLU A 678 -55.90 29.07 1.41
C GLU A 678 -55.45 27.72 1.99
N ASP A 679 -56.34 26.72 2.00
CA ASP A 679 -56.03 25.37 2.51
C ASP A 679 -55.71 24.35 1.40
N ALA A 680 -55.84 24.76 0.13
CA ALA A 680 -55.48 23.94 -1.01
C ALA A 680 -53.97 24.02 -1.28
N GLY A 681 -53.27 22.90 -1.12
CA GLY A 681 -51.83 22.78 -1.38
C GLY A 681 -50.92 22.98 -0.16
N ILE A 682 -51.47 22.83 1.04
CA ILE A 682 -50.74 22.78 2.31
C ILE A 682 -50.91 21.42 2.98
N TYR A 683 -49.82 20.81 3.46
CA TYR A 683 -49.83 19.47 4.03
C TYR A 683 -49.12 19.38 5.38
N ASN A 684 -49.80 18.86 6.40
CA ASN A 684 -49.20 18.58 7.70
C ASN A 684 -48.57 17.17 7.75
N LEU A 685 -47.24 17.12 7.79
CA LEU A 685 -46.43 15.90 7.98
C LEU A 685 -45.74 15.87 9.35
N ALA A 686 -46.03 16.81 10.25
CA ALA A 686 -45.46 16.81 11.60
C ALA A 686 -45.84 15.51 12.35
N GLY A 687 -44.81 14.81 12.84
CA GLY A 687 -44.97 13.52 13.51
C GLY A 687 -45.30 12.33 12.61
N LYS A 688 -45.30 12.49 11.28
CA LYS A 688 -45.61 11.40 10.33
C LYS A 688 -44.37 10.69 9.76
N THR A 689 -43.17 11.21 10.02
CA THR A 689 -41.90 10.70 9.48
C THR A 689 -40.88 10.40 10.58
N ASN A 690 -40.07 9.36 10.40
CA ASN A 690 -38.79 9.20 11.11
C ASN A 690 -37.70 10.09 10.48
N LEU A 691 -36.45 10.05 10.97
CA LEU A 691 -35.39 10.94 10.45
C LEU A 691 -34.90 10.56 9.04
N LYS A 692 -34.89 9.27 8.67
CA LYS A 692 -34.51 8.85 7.31
C LYS A 692 -35.61 9.17 6.30
N GLU A 693 -36.87 8.98 6.68
CA GLU A 693 -38.02 9.41 5.89
C GLU A 693 -38.04 10.94 5.73
N LEU A 694 -37.73 11.69 6.79
CA LEU A 694 -37.60 13.15 6.70
C LEU A 694 -36.44 13.58 5.79
N ALA A 695 -35.32 12.86 5.82
CA ALA A 695 -34.21 13.09 4.90
C ALA A 695 -34.64 12.87 3.44
N GLU A 696 -35.33 11.76 3.16
CA GLU A 696 -35.87 11.49 1.82
C GLU A 696 -36.91 12.52 1.39
N LEU A 697 -37.76 12.99 2.30
CA LEU A 697 -38.67 14.09 2.03
C LEU A 697 -37.90 15.35 1.60
N TYR A 698 -36.85 15.72 2.33
CA TYR A 698 -36.04 16.89 1.98
C TYR A 698 -35.25 16.72 0.68
N ASN A 699 -34.83 15.50 0.36
CA ASN A 699 -34.23 15.17 -0.92
C ASN A 699 -35.16 15.44 -2.13
N ARG A 700 -36.48 15.49 -1.91
CA ARG A 700 -37.50 15.71 -2.96
C ARG A 700 -38.01 17.14 -3.07
N VAL A 701 -37.81 17.97 -2.05
CA VAL A 701 -38.26 19.38 -2.09
C VAL A 701 -37.21 20.28 -2.73
N GLN A 702 -37.66 21.34 -3.40
CA GLN A 702 -36.76 22.31 -4.04
C GLN A 702 -36.23 23.33 -3.03
N LEU A 703 -36.98 23.59 -1.96
CA LEU A 703 -36.63 24.57 -0.95
C LEU A 703 -37.10 24.16 0.45
N PHE A 704 -36.25 24.39 1.44
CA PHE A 704 -36.59 24.32 2.86
C PHE A 704 -36.58 25.72 3.48
N ILE A 705 -37.58 26.02 4.32
CA ILE A 705 -37.68 27.25 5.10
C ILE A 705 -37.89 26.90 6.58
N GLY A 706 -37.07 27.45 7.46
CA GLY A 706 -37.20 27.18 8.90
C GLY A 706 -36.15 27.88 9.74
N GLY A 707 -36.18 27.63 11.06
CA GLY A 707 -35.18 28.18 11.99
C GLY A 707 -33.90 27.34 12.07
N ASP A 708 -32.97 27.76 12.95
CA ASP A 708 -31.80 26.94 13.32
C ASP A 708 -32.20 25.72 14.17
N THR A 709 -32.50 24.64 13.45
CA THR A 709 -33.02 23.37 13.95
C THR A 709 -32.29 22.17 13.33
N GLY A 710 -32.46 20.98 13.93
CA GLY A 710 -31.95 19.74 13.33
C GLY A 710 -32.46 19.50 11.90
N PRO A 711 -33.78 19.66 11.63
CA PRO A 711 -34.32 19.60 10.29
C PRO A 711 -33.66 20.53 9.26
N MET A 712 -33.30 21.76 9.63
CA MET A 712 -32.56 22.66 8.72
C MET A 712 -31.22 22.05 8.30
N HIS A 713 -30.46 21.52 9.27
CA HIS A 713 -29.18 20.86 8.99
C HIS A 713 -29.35 19.57 8.18
N LEU A 714 -30.48 18.87 8.36
CA LEU A 714 -30.82 17.68 7.58
C LEU A 714 -31.12 18.03 6.12
N ALA A 715 -31.85 19.12 5.87
CA ALA A 715 -32.09 19.63 4.52
C ALA A 715 -30.78 20.01 3.82
N VAL A 716 -29.85 20.67 4.52
CA VAL A 716 -28.49 20.93 4.00
C VAL A 716 -27.78 19.62 3.65
N ALA A 717 -27.87 18.60 4.52
CA ALA A 717 -27.23 17.31 4.27
C ALA A 717 -27.80 16.58 3.04
N MET A 718 -29.05 16.84 2.69
CA MET A 718 -29.73 16.32 1.50
C MET A 718 -29.55 17.21 0.26
N SER A 719 -28.65 18.20 0.32
CA SER A 719 -28.40 19.17 -0.75
C SER A 719 -29.60 20.04 -1.13
N THR A 720 -30.63 20.09 -0.28
CA THR A 720 -31.79 20.97 -0.44
C THR A 720 -31.38 22.42 -0.19
N GLN A 721 -31.86 23.36 -1.02
CA GLN A 721 -31.62 24.77 -0.76
C GLN A 721 -32.41 25.23 0.48
N VAL A 722 -31.81 26.11 1.29
CA VAL A 722 -32.33 26.47 2.62
C VAL A 722 -32.43 27.98 2.75
N ILE A 723 -33.58 28.44 3.25
CA ILE A 723 -33.75 29.78 3.85
C ILE A 723 -33.85 29.60 5.37
N ALA A 724 -32.80 29.98 6.08
CA ALA A 724 -32.70 29.90 7.53
C ALA A 724 -33.13 31.23 8.17
N LEU A 725 -34.18 31.17 9.01
CA LEU A 725 -34.68 32.28 9.80
C LEU A 725 -33.97 32.27 11.16
N MET A 726 -33.01 33.18 11.36
CA MET A 726 -32.15 33.16 12.55
C MET A 726 -32.34 34.41 13.40
N GLY A 727 -32.22 34.23 14.72
CA GLY A 727 -32.33 35.31 15.70
C GLY A 727 -31.26 35.20 16.78
N PRO A 728 -31.49 34.40 17.84
CA PRO A 728 -30.62 34.36 19.02
C PRO A 728 -29.32 33.55 18.83
N THR A 729 -29.17 32.79 17.74
CA THR A 729 -27.95 32.02 17.45
C THR A 729 -27.14 32.64 16.33
N THR A 730 -25.84 32.35 16.35
CA THR A 730 -24.85 32.91 15.42
C THR A 730 -24.83 32.11 14.09
N PRO A 731 -25.12 32.74 12.94
CA PRO A 731 -25.15 32.05 11.65
C PRO A 731 -23.80 31.53 11.17
N THR A 732 -22.69 32.20 11.52
CA THR A 732 -21.34 31.75 11.12
C THR A 732 -20.99 30.39 11.71
N THR A 733 -21.53 30.07 12.89
CA THR A 733 -21.23 28.82 13.61
C THR A 733 -22.33 27.75 13.44
N HIS A 734 -23.60 28.14 13.36
CA HIS A 734 -24.76 27.21 13.35
C HIS A 734 -25.76 27.45 12.21
N GLY A 735 -25.42 28.30 11.24
CA GLY A 735 -26.23 28.49 10.05
C GLY A 735 -26.19 27.26 9.11
N PRO A 736 -26.92 27.30 7.99
CA PRO A 736 -26.82 26.27 6.97
C PRO A 736 -25.44 26.29 6.32
N TYR A 737 -24.79 25.13 6.24
CA TYR A 737 -23.42 25.02 5.74
C TYR A 737 -23.35 25.09 4.21
N GLY A 738 -22.70 26.12 3.68
CA GLY A 738 -22.52 26.33 2.25
C GLY A 738 -23.02 27.70 1.78
N LYS A 739 -22.49 28.20 0.66
CA LYS A 739 -22.78 29.55 0.15
C LYS A 739 -24.10 29.65 -0.63
N GLN A 740 -24.66 28.51 -1.02
CA GLN A 740 -25.92 28.39 -1.76
C GLN A 740 -27.16 28.67 -0.91
N HIS A 741 -27.02 28.63 0.41
CA HIS A 741 -28.13 28.84 1.34
C HIS A 741 -28.29 30.32 1.68
N LYS A 742 -29.50 30.71 2.08
CA LYS A 742 -29.82 32.05 2.51
C LYS A 742 -30.07 32.08 4.02
N VAL A 743 -29.43 33.02 4.70
CA VAL A 743 -29.75 33.35 6.09
C VAL A 743 -30.47 34.69 6.12
N ILE A 744 -31.57 34.75 6.87
CA ILE A 744 -32.27 36.00 7.20
C ILE A 744 -32.17 36.18 8.72
N GLN A 745 -31.39 37.18 9.12
CA GLN A 745 -31.22 37.58 10.51
C GLN A 745 -31.25 39.11 10.58
N PRO A 746 -32.14 39.70 11.39
CA PRO A 746 -32.23 41.14 11.49
C PRO A 746 -31.03 41.71 12.26
N ASP A 747 -30.59 42.89 11.81
CA ASP A 747 -29.51 43.62 12.46
C ASP A 747 -30.02 44.41 13.66
N ILE A 748 -30.05 43.76 14.83
CA ILE A 748 -30.51 44.35 16.09
C ILE A 748 -29.63 43.91 17.26
N ASP A 749 -29.67 44.64 18.37
CA ASP A 749 -28.80 44.43 19.54
C ASP A 749 -28.94 43.04 20.18
N CYS A 750 -30.13 42.42 20.12
CA CYS A 750 -30.36 41.10 20.70
C CYS A 750 -30.15 39.94 19.72
N LYS A 751 -29.60 40.20 18.52
CA LYS A 751 -29.14 39.12 17.64
C LYS A 751 -28.00 38.38 18.32
N GLU A 752 -27.94 37.06 18.15
CA GLU A 752 -26.86 36.23 18.71
C GLU A 752 -26.73 36.31 20.25
N CYS A 753 -27.82 36.54 20.98
CA CYS A 753 -27.79 36.64 22.44
C CYS A 753 -27.66 35.30 23.18
N TRP A 754 -27.89 34.17 22.48
CA TRP A 754 -27.88 32.81 23.04
C TRP A 754 -28.88 32.54 24.18
N ASP A 755 -29.87 33.42 24.40
CA ASP A 755 -30.89 33.26 25.45
C ASP A 755 -31.92 32.18 25.07
N ARG A 756 -32.05 31.15 25.91
CA ARG A 756 -33.04 30.06 25.74
C ARG A 756 -34.49 30.46 25.87
N VAL A 757 -34.74 31.42 26.76
CA VAL A 757 -36.04 32.02 27.02
C VAL A 757 -35.91 33.50 26.71
N CYS A 758 -36.70 34.00 25.77
CA CYS A 758 -36.60 35.39 25.33
C CYS A 758 -37.05 36.33 26.44
N LYS A 759 -36.28 37.40 26.67
CA LYS A 759 -36.61 38.49 27.60
C LYS A 759 -37.10 39.76 26.90
N GLN A 760 -37.14 39.72 25.56
CA GLN A 760 -37.31 40.86 24.66
C GLN A 760 -38.42 40.58 23.65
N GLU A 761 -39.49 39.88 24.08
CA GLU A 761 -40.70 39.62 23.28
C GLU A 761 -40.44 39.13 21.84
N HIS A 762 -39.40 38.32 21.64
CA HIS A 762 -38.99 37.77 20.34
C HIS A 762 -38.75 38.81 19.24
N ILE A 763 -38.34 40.05 19.58
CA ILE A 763 -38.10 41.14 18.62
C ILE A 763 -37.21 40.71 17.43
N CYS A 764 -36.21 39.85 17.65
CA CYS A 764 -35.38 39.31 16.56
C CYS A 764 -36.19 38.51 15.55
N MET A 765 -37.06 37.62 15.99
CA MET A 765 -37.89 36.83 15.09
C MET A 765 -39.02 37.70 14.50
N ASP A 766 -39.60 38.61 15.29
CA ASP A 766 -40.62 39.56 14.86
C ASP A 766 -40.11 40.61 13.84
N LYS A 767 -38.80 40.83 13.71
CA LYS A 767 -38.28 41.73 12.67
C LYS A 767 -38.17 41.08 11.28
N ILE A 768 -38.16 39.75 11.20
CA ILE A 768 -38.08 39.00 9.94
C ILE A 768 -39.44 39.03 9.26
N THR A 769 -39.60 39.78 8.18
CA THR A 769 -40.92 39.99 7.53
C THR A 769 -41.27 38.90 6.53
N VAL A 770 -42.57 38.63 6.33
CA VAL A 770 -43.06 37.66 5.32
C VAL A 770 -42.58 38.03 3.92
N ASP A 771 -42.64 39.31 3.55
CA ASP A 771 -42.21 39.78 2.23
C ASP A 771 -40.71 39.59 1.99
N GLU A 772 -39.88 39.73 3.03
CA GLU A 772 -38.45 39.46 2.93
C GLU A 772 -38.18 37.98 2.65
N VAL A 773 -38.79 37.08 3.41
CA VAL A 773 -38.66 35.63 3.22
C VAL A 773 -39.14 35.24 1.83
N PHE A 774 -40.34 35.69 1.45
CA PHE A 774 -40.95 35.39 0.16
C PHE A 774 -40.15 35.93 -1.04
N LYS A 775 -39.55 37.12 -0.91
CA LYS A 775 -38.65 37.67 -1.94
C LYS A 775 -37.42 36.81 -2.15
N GLU A 776 -36.81 36.31 -1.07
CA GLU A 776 -35.66 35.41 -1.19
C GLU A 776 -36.08 34.04 -1.73
N THR A 777 -37.27 33.53 -1.39
CA THR A 777 -37.85 32.33 -2.01
C THR A 777 -37.97 32.48 -3.53
N LYS A 778 -38.55 33.60 -4.01
CA LYS A 778 -38.64 33.90 -5.45
C LYS A 778 -37.26 33.93 -6.12
N LYS A 779 -36.23 34.46 -5.47
CA LYS A 779 -34.88 34.50 -6.05
C LYS A 779 -34.21 33.15 -6.14
N ILE A 780 -34.57 32.23 -5.26
CA ILE A 780 -34.02 30.87 -5.21
C ILE A 780 -34.69 29.97 -6.25
N LEU A 781 -36.00 30.13 -6.46
CA LEU A 781 -36.77 29.30 -7.38
C LEU A 781 -36.73 29.77 -8.85
N ASN A 782 -36.30 31.01 -9.12
CA ASN A 782 -36.05 31.54 -10.47
C ASN A 782 -34.59 31.31 -10.87
#